data_AF-A0A2K8UG70-F1
#
_entry.id   AF-A0A2K8UG70-F1
#
_cell.length_a   1.000
_cell.length_b   1.000
_cell.length_c   1.000
_cell.angle_alpha   90.00
_cell.angle_beta   90.00
_cell.angle_gamma   90.00
#
_symmetry.space_group_name_H-M   'P 1'
#
loop_
_entity.id
_entity.type
_entity.pdbx_description
1 polymer ?
#
loop_
_entity_poly.entity_id
_entity_poly.type
_entity_poly.pdbx_seq_one_letter_code
_entity_poly.pdbx_strand_id
1 'polypeptide(L)'
;MAPPPGAVTAAPDDEQRVAALPDKLAPRPRKPSKQERNAILAQWQAARLNPDGKARSDQPQSAQTYFLEMRLPSDQAVLSPQMYLSALSQAARMPVYSTAQERVIKAATSRPLTAPSIVTQSLDPMAGTLGDWESLGPGNIGGRTRALVIHPKQPDTMWAAAAAGGIWKTTNGGQTWTPKADLLINLAVNSMALEPYNPDILYAGTGEGFFNADAVRGAGILKSTDGGESWFQLEATKDKEDFWFVNKIVIGGDKRNPRIYAATGTGVFRSVDSGTTWVRVLQAGANSRGCMDLAIQNRSVSYVFAACGSGPRYSDEPLVDPRDGVWRAIDSNPLADKNWELVIPAVRVGVPTMGRTSLAIAPSKQNVIYAMAARIDADLTLNDGLLAVYRSDKSGATSSWVPMVNSDQTLNRLLLSNPSYGAGCYGNGTPQFFNQGYFDNVIAVDPTNENVVWAGGIDLFRSDDGGKNWGQASHWDLSDKPSRTDYAHADHHALVFHPKYNGTDNQILFNGNDGGLYKTDKAKSGVVKASPIPITSVSPVCNFAEVDPYPDTIKWVHLNNGYRVTQFYHGLPYPNGLTFFGGTQDNGNIRGQLDSPNNWNVIYSGDGGYVAINPSDTNMLWYEYTNLNIVRSVDGASTTEKFTAGITEPSENFGFIAPFAQDPTNPNRMWIGGSKPWRADNATVKPLPDNIDIWTQAGTEFNTKAATAPTEDPNPKTTTTAIGISPQDSNRVYFGTAMGYIYTTDQGGTATKDTVWLRSKLRSDDNVISSITPDPLLKGTVYATVSTFNSTTGRGHVFKSVDSGLNWTNIDGSGPTAIPDVPVHSIVVDPNPKDQNTRRLYVGSDIGVFSSTDGGLTWAVENTGFANVIVQSLTIAKADNDKRYLYAFTHGRSAYRVALTD
;
A
#
# COMPACT_ATOMS: atom_id res chain seq x y z
N MET A 1 0.78 63.30 52.25
CA MET A 1 -0.15 64.31 51.68
C MET A 1 0.55 64.97 50.48
N ALA A 2 -0.19 65.41 49.46
CA ALA A 2 0.33 65.94 48.16
C ALA A 2 0.43 67.50 48.20
N PRO A 3 0.61 68.29 47.09
CA PRO A 3 0.84 67.98 45.65
C PRO A 3 2.01 68.81 44.97
N PRO A 4 1.87 69.56 43.83
CA PRO A 4 2.43 69.32 42.46
C PRO A 4 3.40 70.47 41.98
N PRO A 5 3.62 70.86 40.68
CA PRO A 5 3.27 70.33 39.32
C PRO A 5 4.40 70.40 38.21
N GLY A 6 4.08 70.03 36.93
CA GLY A 6 4.51 70.82 35.73
C GLY A 6 5.33 70.21 34.55
N ALA A 7 4.68 69.55 33.57
CA ALA A 7 5.03 69.36 32.13
C ALA A 7 6.40 68.75 31.66
N VAL A 8 6.37 67.92 30.60
CA VAL A 8 7.55 67.24 29.99
C VAL A 8 7.48 67.19 28.46
N THR A 9 8.63 67.37 27.78
CA THR A 9 8.90 67.07 26.36
C THR A 9 10.11 66.12 26.25
N ALA A 10 10.28 65.43 25.10
CA ALA A 10 11.35 64.43 24.89
C ALA A 10 12.16 64.68 23.61
N ALA A 11 13.44 64.26 23.65
CA ALA A 11 14.47 64.34 22.60
C ALA A 11 15.43 63.11 22.71
N PRO A 12 16.30 62.81 21.72
CA PRO A 12 16.64 61.41 21.37
C PRO A 12 18.11 60.93 21.59
N ASP A 13 18.47 59.84 20.89
CA ASP A 13 19.77 59.14 20.69
C ASP A 13 20.09 58.00 21.71
N ASP A 14 20.69 56.83 21.37
CA ASP A 14 21.34 56.34 20.13
C ASP A 14 21.35 54.75 19.99
N GLU A 15 21.93 54.22 18.89
CA GLU A 15 22.48 52.86 18.61
C GLU A 15 21.61 51.62 18.20
N GLN A 16 21.62 51.34 16.88
CA GLN A 16 21.96 50.10 16.13
C GLN A 16 21.45 48.65 16.46
N ARG A 17 20.88 48.03 15.39
CA ARG A 17 20.97 46.62 14.92
C ARG A 17 20.34 45.45 15.72
N VAL A 18 19.09 45.11 15.37
CA VAL A 18 18.68 43.75 14.90
C VAL A 18 17.60 43.93 13.81
N ALA A 19 17.73 43.27 12.66
CA ALA A 19 16.68 43.24 11.64
C ALA A 19 15.70 42.08 11.92
N ALA A 20 14.43 42.39 12.13
CA ALA A 20 13.39 41.38 12.33
C ALA A 20 12.97 40.75 10.99
N LEU A 21 12.84 39.41 10.98
CA LEU A 21 12.19 38.67 9.89
C LEU A 21 10.67 38.92 9.93
N PRO A 22 9.99 39.01 8.79
CA PRO A 22 8.55 39.27 8.77
C PRO A 22 7.74 38.00 9.05
N ASP A 23 6.98 38.00 10.15
CA ASP A 23 5.91 37.02 10.40
C ASP A 23 4.84 37.08 9.30
N LYS A 24 4.92 36.13 8.36
CA LYS A 24 3.81 35.76 7.48
C LYS A 24 3.56 34.27 7.57
N LEU A 25 2.74 33.90 8.57
CA LEU A 25 2.06 32.61 8.61
C LEU A 25 1.42 32.33 7.24
N ALA A 26 1.72 31.17 6.66
CA ALA A 26 1.05 30.72 5.44
C ALA A 26 -0.48 30.69 5.67
N PRO A 27 -1.29 31.11 4.68
CA PRO A 27 -2.75 31.09 4.84
C PRO A 27 -3.24 29.66 5.07
N ARG A 28 -4.14 29.50 6.04
CA ARG A 28 -4.81 28.20 6.29
C ARG A 28 -5.49 27.73 5.00
N PRO A 29 -5.46 26.42 4.67
CA PRO A 29 -6.15 25.89 3.49
C PRO A 29 -7.62 26.34 3.45
N ARG A 30 -8.07 26.87 2.30
CA ARG A 30 -9.46 27.31 2.13
C ARG A 30 -10.37 26.10 2.18
N LYS A 31 -11.44 26.14 2.99
CA LYS A 31 -12.52 25.14 2.89
C LYS A 31 -13.11 25.17 1.46
N PRO A 32 -13.29 24.01 0.80
CA PRO A 32 -13.91 23.97 -0.52
C PRO A 32 -15.28 24.66 -0.53
N SER A 33 -15.50 25.49 -1.54
CA SER A 33 -16.78 26.13 -1.83
C SER A 33 -17.86 25.08 -2.09
N LYS A 34 -19.12 25.53 -2.07
CA LYS A 34 -20.26 24.66 -2.42
C LYS A 34 -20.14 24.16 -3.87
N GLN A 35 -19.54 24.95 -4.76
CA GLN A 35 -19.40 24.60 -6.18
C GLN A 35 -18.29 23.56 -6.41
N GLU A 36 -17.14 23.70 -5.74
CA GLU A 36 -16.08 22.68 -5.74
C GLU A 36 -16.58 21.35 -5.12
N ARG A 37 -17.31 21.41 -3.98
CA ARG A 37 -17.94 20.22 -3.39
C ARG A 37 -18.97 19.56 -4.31
N ASN A 38 -19.78 20.35 -5.01
CA ASN A 38 -20.76 19.80 -5.95
C ASN A 38 -20.11 19.19 -7.20
N ALA A 39 -18.97 19.73 -7.66
CA ALA A 39 -18.20 19.14 -8.75
C ALA A 39 -17.58 17.79 -8.35
N ILE A 40 -16.97 17.72 -7.15
CA ILE A 40 -16.49 16.46 -6.56
C ILE A 40 -17.63 15.46 -6.41
N LEU A 41 -18.80 15.90 -5.92
CA LEU A 41 -20.00 15.05 -5.84
C LEU A 41 -20.40 14.48 -7.21
N ALA A 42 -20.44 15.31 -8.27
CA ALA A 42 -20.82 14.87 -9.61
C ALA A 42 -19.83 13.86 -10.19
N GLN A 43 -18.53 14.07 -9.97
CA GLN A 43 -17.46 13.12 -10.34
C GLN A 43 -17.65 11.77 -9.65
N TRP A 44 -17.98 11.78 -8.36
CA TRP A 44 -18.15 10.54 -7.58
C TRP A 44 -19.48 9.83 -7.93
N GLN A 45 -20.52 10.58 -8.30
CA GLN A 45 -21.78 10.03 -8.80
C GLN A 45 -21.63 9.33 -10.18
N ALA A 46 -20.65 9.72 -11.00
CA ALA A 46 -20.30 9.00 -12.23
C ALA A 46 -19.60 7.65 -11.97
N ALA A 47 -18.95 7.49 -10.80
CA ALA A 47 -18.21 6.28 -10.40
C ALA A 47 -19.07 5.22 -9.67
N ARG A 48 -20.40 5.29 -9.78
CA ARG A 48 -21.35 4.56 -8.91
C ARG A 48 -21.39 3.04 -9.04
N LEU A 49 -21.05 2.50 -10.21
CA LEU A 49 -21.08 1.07 -10.49
C LEU A 49 -19.86 0.70 -11.34
N ASN A 50 -19.60 -0.60 -11.46
CA ASN A 50 -18.85 -1.10 -12.60
C ASN A 50 -19.69 -0.93 -13.88
N PRO A 51 -19.07 -0.78 -15.07
CA PRO A 51 -19.81 -0.64 -16.33
C PRO A 51 -20.57 -1.91 -16.79
N ASP A 52 -20.67 -2.94 -15.95
CA ASP A 52 -21.55 -4.11 -16.12
C ASP A 52 -22.77 -4.09 -15.17
N GLY A 53 -22.93 -3.02 -14.39
CA GLY A 53 -24.04 -2.85 -13.43
C GLY A 53 -23.80 -3.50 -12.06
N LYS A 54 -22.64 -4.13 -11.82
CA LYS A 54 -22.28 -4.66 -10.49
C LYS A 54 -21.75 -3.55 -9.58
N ALA A 55 -21.95 -3.72 -8.27
CA ALA A 55 -21.28 -2.89 -7.27
C ALA A 55 -19.78 -3.20 -7.23
N ARG A 56 -18.96 -2.17 -7.00
CA ARG A 56 -17.51 -2.33 -6.81
C ARG A 56 -17.27 -3.02 -5.48
N SER A 57 -16.62 -4.18 -5.55
CA SER A 57 -16.05 -4.83 -4.37
C SER A 57 -14.58 -4.50 -4.28
N ASP A 58 -14.10 -4.37 -3.05
CA ASP A 58 -12.70 -4.56 -2.72
C ASP A 58 -12.24 -5.99 -3.11
N GLN A 59 -10.96 -6.15 -3.49
CA GLN A 59 -10.38 -7.38 -4.04
C GLN A 59 -8.91 -7.60 -3.60
N PRO A 60 -8.62 -7.66 -2.29
CA PRO A 60 -7.24 -7.70 -1.79
C PRO A 60 -6.53 -8.99 -2.23
N GLN A 61 -7.28 -10.06 -2.46
CA GLN A 61 -6.76 -11.32 -2.99
C GLN A 61 -6.28 -11.21 -4.45
N SER A 62 -6.99 -10.47 -5.29
CA SER A 62 -6.62 -10.27 -6.70
C SER A 62 -5.37 -9.41 -6.82
N ALA A 63 -5.30 -8.34 -6.02
CA ALA A 63 -4.12 -7.49 -5.88
C ALA A 63 -2.90 -8.31 -5.42
N GLN A 64 -3.05 -9.15 -4.39
CA GLN A 64 -2.01 -10.04 -3.88
C GLN A 64 -1.49 -11.03 -4.93
N THR A 65 -2.39 -11.66 -5.70
CA THR A 65 -2.01 -12.57 -6.79
C THR A 65 -1.20 -11.82 -7.84
N TYR A 66 -1.66 -10.65 -8.28
CA TYR A 66 -0.92 -9.78 -9.21
C TYR A 66 0.47 -9.41 -8.69
N PHE A 67 0.59 -9.04 -7.41
CA PHE A 67 1.87 -8.74 -6.77
C PHE A 67 2.87 -9.89 -6.84
N LEU A 68 2.40 -11.12 -6.58
CA LEU A 68 3.20 -12.34 -6.70
C LEU A 68 3.57 -12.65 -8.15
N GLU A 69 2.60 -12.67 -9.06
CA GLU A 69 2.81 -13.05 -10.46
C GLU A 69 3.87 -12.18 -11.13
N MET A 70 3.86 -10.87 -10.86
CA MET A 70 4.87 -9.96 -11.38
C MET A 70 6.29 -10.30 -10.94
N ARG A 71 6.50 -11.06 -9.85
CA ARG A 71 7.81 -11.21 -9.17
C ARG A 71 8.32 -12.64 -9.07
N LEU A 72 7.42 -13.62 -9.01
CA LEU A 72 7.72 -15.00 -8.67
C LEU A 72 8.44 -15.72 -9.84
N PRO A 73 9.61 -16.36 -9.60
CA PRO A 73 10.20 -17.23 -10.61
C PRO A 73 9.30 -18.43 -10.95
N SER A 74 9.29 -18.85 -12.21
CA SER A 74 8.41 -19.93 -12.69
C SER A 74 8.58 -21.30 -12.01
N ASP A 75 9.69 -21.52 -11.31
CA ASP A 75 10.03 -22.75 -10.58
C ASP A 75 9.77 -22.65 -9.06
N GLN A 76 9.27 -21.51 -8.57
CA GLN A 76 9.05 -21.24 -7.15
C GLN A 76 7.56 -21.07 -6.85
N ALA A 77 7.11 -21.58 -5.70
CA ALA A 77 5.73 -21.39 -5.21
C ALA A 77 5.59 -20.21 -4.22
N VAL A 78 6.70 -19.65 -3.75
CA VAL A 78 6.76 -18.54 -2.79
C VAL A 78 7.93 -17.61 -3.13
N LEU A 79 7.76 -16.30 -2.92
CA LEU A 79 8.86 -15.36 -3.04
C LEU A 79 9.84 -15.56 -1.89
N SER A 80 11.04 -16.05 -2.20
CA SER A 80 12.08 -16.22 -1.18
C SER A 80 12.60 -14.87 -0.69
N PRO A 81 12.51 -14.58 0.62
CA PRO A 81 13.12 -13.40 1.23
C PRO A 81 14.59 -13.16 0.86
N GLN A 82 15.36 -14.21 0.55
CA GLN A 82 16.79 -14.13 0.29
C GLN A 82 17.14 -13.42 -1.04
N MET A 83 16.22 -13.42 -2.00
CA MET A 83 16.42 -12.77 -3.31
C MET A 83 16.58 -11.26 -3.13
N TYR A 84 15.65 -10.60 -2.43
CA TYR A 84 15.73 -9.18 -2.09
C TYR A 84 16.97 -8.78 -1.27
N LEU A 85 17.41 -9.61 -0.30
CA LEU A 85 18.65 -9.31 0.44
C LEU A 85 19.87 -9.29 -0.45
N SER A 86 19.94 -10.24 -1.39
CA SER A 86 21.05 -10.36 -2.34
C SER A 86 21.09 -9.13 -3.23
N ALA A 87 19.92 -8.67 -3.70
CA ALA A 87 19.77 -7.46 -4.48
C ALA A 87 20.16 -6.19 -3.73
N LEU A 88 19.62 -5.96 -2.53
CA LEU A 88 19.96 -4.81 -1.68
C LEU A 88 21.45 -4.77 -1.31
N SER A 89 22.05 -5.93 -1.05
CA SER A 89 23.48 -6.06 -0.74
C SER A 89 24.39 -5.72 -1.92
N GLN A 90 23.96 -5.98 -3.16
CA GLN A 90 24.63 -5.56 -4.38
C GLN A 90 24.42 -4.07 -4.65
N ALA A 91 23.18 -3.57 -4.59
CA ALA A 91 22.85 -2.16 -4.77
C ALA A 91 23.54 -1.23 -3.76
N ALA A 92 23.85 -1.72 -2.55
CA ALA A 92 24.65 -1.00 -1.56
C ALA A 92 26.13 -0.79 -1.96
N ARG A 93 26.64 -1.54 -2.96
CA ARG A 93 28.03 -1.51 -3.46
C ARG A 93 28.17 -0.86 -4.84
N MET A 94 27.07 -0.66 -5.56
CA MET A 94 27.05 0.01 -6.86
C MET A 94 27.42 1.50 -6.73
N PRO A 95 27.90 2.14 -7.81
CA PRO A 95 28.00 3.59 -7.88
C PRO A 95 26.63 4.25 -7.65
N VAL A 96 26.63 5.48 -7.14
CA VAL A 96 25.42 6.31 -7.04
C VAL A 96 25.56 7.46 -8.03
N TYR A 97 24.54 7.66 -8.87
CA TYR A 97 24.48 8.75 -9.84
C TYR A 97 23.38 9.73 -9.42
N SER A 98 23.62 11.03 -9.60
CA SER A 98 22.60 12.07 -9.45
C SER A 98 22.20 12.57 -10.83
N THR A 99 20.92 12.44 -11.16
CA THR A 99 20.38 12.87 -12.45
C THR A 99 20.50 14.39 -12.64
N ALA A 100 20.09 15.18 -11.65
CA ALA A 100 20.08 16.63 -11.76
C ALA A 100 21.49 17.26 -11.74
N GLN A 101 22.50 16.56 -11.20
CA GLN A 101 23.89 17.02 -11.17
C GLN A 101 24.77 16.34 -12.23
N GLU A 102 24.19 15.46 -13.05
CA GLU A 102 24.84 14.67 -14.11
C GLU A 102 26.17 14.03 -13.74
N ARG A 103 26.27 13.46 -12.52
CA ARG A 103 27.53 12.93 -12.03
C ARG A 103 27.35 11.76 -11.07
N VAL A 104 28.35 10.86 -11.10
CA VAL A 104 28.55 9.91 -10.01
C VAL A 104 28.88 10.69 -8.75
N ILE A 105 28.03 10.57 -7.73
CA ILE A 105 28.34 11.05 -6.39
C ILE A 105 29.32 10.05 -5.79
N LYS A 106 30.50 10.54 -5.38
CA LYS A 106 31.41 9.76 -4.54
C LYS A 106 30.63 9.38 -3.28
N ALA A 107 30.31 8.10 -3.14
CA ALA A 107 29.70 7.59 -1.92
C ALA A 107 30.53 8.08 -0.73
N ALA A 108 29.87 8.78 0.21
CA ALA A 108 30.46 8.98 1.52
C ALA A 108 30.89 7.61 2.03
N THR A 109 32.14 7.49 2.51
CA THR A 109 32.73 6.22 2.88
C THR A 109 31.81 5.48 3.84
N SER A 110 31.28 4.35 3.36
CA SER A 110 30.10 3.63 3.87
C SER A 110 28.73 4.32 3.72
N ARG A 111 27.84 3.70 2.91
CA ARG A 111 26.48 3.40 3.39
C ARG A 111 26.67 2.43 4.57
N PRO A 112 26.53 2.83 5.84
CA PRO A 112 27.00 2.00 6.94
C PRO A 112 26.00 0.89 7.25
N LEU A 113 26.24 -0.31 6.71
CA LEU A 113 25.67 -1.56 7.22
C LEU A 113 26.56 -2.17 8.32
N THR A 114 27.38 -1.36 8.99
CA THR A 114 28.38 -1.80 9.98
C THR A 114 28.43 -0.86 11.18
N ALA A 115 27.96 -1.33 12.34
CA ALA A 115 28.44 -0.90 13.65
C ALA A 115 29.82 -1.55 13.96
N PRO A 116 30.55 -1.17 15.04
CA PRO A 116 30.26 -0.13 16.03
C PRO A 116 31.44 0.84 16.29
N SER A 117 31.17 2.14 16.36
CA SER A 117 31.99 3.12 17.11
C SER A 117 31.15 4.37 17.39
N ILE A 118 31.43 5.04 18.51
CA ILE A 118 30.73 6.28 18.91
C ILE A 118 31.00 7.36 17.85
N VAL A 119 30.00 7.68 17.04
CA VAL A 119 29.96 8.91 16.23
C VAL A 119 28.58 9.54 16.37
N THR A 120 28.57 10.76 16.90
CA THR A 120 27.38 11.60 17.13
C THR A 120 26.89 12.28 15.84
N GLN A 121 26.86 11.54 14.73
CA GLN A 121 26.28 12.03 13.47
C GLN A 121 24.94 11.33 13.28
N SER A 122 23.87 12.13 13.33
CA SER A 122 22.55 11.67 12.92
C SER A 122 22.56 11.27 11.44
N LEU A 123 21.56 10.50 11.03
CA LEU A 123 21.28 10.25 9.61
C LEU A 123 20.66 11.48 8.89
N ASP A 124 20.47 12.57 9.65
CA ASP A 124 19.68 13.76 9.29
C ASP A 124 20.44 14.90 8.55
N PRO A 125 21.79 14.99 8.48
CA PRO A 125 22.46 15.97 7.60
C PRO A 125 22.26 15.65 6.11
N MET A 126 21.84 14.42 5.79
CA MET A 126 21.75 13.92 4.41
C MET A 126 20.48 14.34 3.67
N ALA A 127 19.40 14.71 4.35
CA ALA A 127 18.18 15.19 3.70
C ALA A 127 18.41 16.45 2.83
N GLY A 128 19.34 17.32 3.25
CA GLY A 128 19.74 18.51 2.48
C GLY A 128 20.99 18.34 1.61
N THR A 129 21.65 17.17 1.63
CA THR A 129 22.91 16.93 0.88
C THR A 129 22.84 15.74 -0.10
N LEU A 130 21.74 14.99 -0.16
CA LEU A 130 21.55 13.91 -1.14
C LEU A 130 20.94 14.34 -2.47
N GLY A 131 20.11 15.39 -2.50
CA GLY A 131 19.73 16.09 -3.74
C GLY A 131 18.43 15.71 -4.45
N ASP A 132 17.78 16.75 -4.97
CA ASP A 132 17.20 16.88 -6.32
C ASP A 132 15.91 16.15 -6.76
N TRP A 133 15.43 15.10 -6.11
CA TRP A 133 14.07 14.58 -6.40
C TRP A 133 12.99 15.35 -5.62
N GLU A 134 12.11 16.06 -6.35
CA GLU A 134 10.95 16.77 -5.83
C GLU A 134 9.76 15.81 -5.67
N SER A 135 9.17 15.76 -4.47
CA SER A 135 8.01 14.92 -4.19
C SER A 135 6.70 15.64 -4.53
N LEU A 136 5.87 14.99 -5.36
CA LEU A 136 4.63 15.53 -5.92
C LEU A 136 3.38 15.21 -5.10
N GLY A 137 3.50 14.34 -4.08
CA GLY A 137 2.34 13.75 -3.40
C GLY A 137 1.75 12.56 -4.19
N PRO A 138 0.55 12.05 -3.82
CA PRO A 138 -0.33 12.58 -2.79
C PRO A 138 0.28 12.57 -1.39
N GLY A 139 -0.08 13.58 -0.59
CA GLY A 139 0.03 13.59 0.87
C GLY A 139 -1.32 13.66 1.58
N ASN A 140 -2.42 13.76 0.82
CA ASN A 140 -3.81 13.83 1.30
C ASN A 140 -4.65 12.58 0.94
N ILE A 141 -4.13 11.72 0.06
CA ILE A 141 -4.63 10.37 -0.21
C ILE A 141 -3.64 9.41 0.48
N GLY A 142 -4.16 8.39 1.16
CA GLY A 142 -3.36 7.56 2.06
C GLY A 142 -2.76 6.33 1.40
N GLY A 143 -2.76 5.23 2.13
CA GLY A 143 -2.16 3.92 1.83
C GLY A 143 -2.09 3.07 3.11
N ARG A 144 -1.84 1.76 2.97
CA ARG A 144 -1.89 0.74 4.05
C ARG A 144 -1.16 1.13 5.32
N THR A 145 -1.89 1.62 6.33
CA THR A 145 -1.33 2.14 7.59
C THR A 145 -1.59 1.18 8.75
N ARG A 146 -0.54 0.48 9.20
CA ARG A 146 -0.63 -0.65 10.13
C ARG A 146 -0.32 -0.32 11.58
N ALA A 147 0.38 0.79 11.87
CA ALA A 147 0.70 1.20 13.24
C ALA A 147 0.60 2.71 13.47
N LEU A 148 0.17 3.07 14.68
CA LEU A 148 0.17 4.44 15.22
C LEU A 148 0.56 4.38 16.69
N VAL A 149 1.48 5.24 17.12
CA VAL A 149 1.88 5.44 18.52
C VAL A 149 1.85 6.94 18.88
N ILE A 150 1.37 7.26 20.08
CA ILE A 150 1.12 8.64 20.53
C ILE A 150 1.93 8.90 21.80
N HIS A 151 2.69 10.00 21.83
CA HIS A 151 3.51 10.35 23.00
C HIS A 151 2.61 10.61 24.24
N PRO A 152 2.73 9.84 25.34
CA PRO A 152 1.72 9.79 26.39
C PRO A 152 1.48 11.12 27.12
N LYS A 153 2.50 11.99 27.23
CA LYS A 153 2.40 13.31 27.88
C LYS A 153 2.17 14.48 26.90
N GLN A 154 2.47 14.28 25.61
CA GLN A 154 2.56 15.31 24.57
C GLN A 154 1.83 14.80 23.32
N PRO A 155 0.50 14.61 23.39
CA PRO A 155 -0.24 13.80 22.42
C PRO A 155 -0.33 14.42 21.01
N ASP A 156 0.09 15.67 20.83
CA ASP A 156 0.31 16.26 19.51
C ASP A 156 1.50 15.63 18.78
N THR A 157 2.41 14.98 19.51
CA THR A 157 3.50 14.18 18.95
C THR A 157 3.06 12.73 18.77
N MET A 158 3.05 12.27 17.52
CA MET A 158 2.66 10.92 17.15
C MET A 158 3.56 10.39 16.04
N TRP A 159 3.66 9.06 15.94
CA TRP A 159 4.34 8.39 14.85
C TRP A 159 3.42 7.34 14.24
N ALA A 160 3.36 7.31 12.91
CA ALA A 160 2.58 6.35 12.14
C ALA A 160 3.49 5.57 11.20
N ALA A 161 3.10 4.37 10.83
CA ALA A 161 3.85 3.51 9.93
C ALA A 161 2.96 2.80 8.91
N ALA A 162 3.43 2.78 7.67
CA ALA A 162 2.74 2.17 6.53
C ALA A 162 3.51 0.95 5.99
N ALA A 163 2.76 -0.04 5.49
CA ALA A 163 3.26 -1.34 5.06
C ALA A 163 4.24 -1.29 3.87
N ALA A 164 4.24 -0.19 3.10
CA ALA A 164 5.23 0.09 2.05
C ALA A 164 5.83 1.51 2.13
N GLY A 165 5.46 2.30 3.14
CA GLY A 165 5.70 3.75 3.17
C GLY A 165 6.58 4.29 4.29
N GLY A 166 7.08 3.42 5.17
CA GLY A 166 7.99 3.76 6.25
C GLY A 166 7.33 4.46 7.44
N ILE A 167 8.16 5.08 8.28
CA ILE A 167 7.79 5.77 9.51
C ILE A 167 7.63 7.27 9.25
N TRP A 168 6.55 7.83 9.78
CA TRP A 168 6.18 9.22 9.69
C TRP A 168 5.95 9.80 11.08
N LYS A 169 6.30 11.06 11.29
CA LYS A 169 6.11 11.78 12.55
C LYS A 169 5.24 13.02 12.33
N THR A 170 4.42 13.32 13.33
CA THR A 170 3.72 14.60 13.48
C THR A 170 4.04 15.18 14.86
N THR A 171 4.00 16.50 15.00
CA THR A 171 4.16 17.24 16.27
C THR A 171 2.99 18.20 16.53
N ASN A 172 1.92 18.10 15.74
CA ASN A 172 0.75 18.99 15.78
C ASN A 172 -0.59 18.22 15.75
N GLY A 173 -0.63 16.99 16.26
CA GLY A 173 -1.84 16.19 16.40
C GLY A 173 -2.37 15.63 15.07
N GLY A 174 -1.46 15.34 14.13
CA GLY A 174 -1.78 14.80 12.82
C GLY A 174 -2.31 15.85 11.85
N GLN A 175 -2.10 17.13 12.12
CA GLN A 175 -2.43 18.19 11.16
C GLN A 175 -1.46 18.19 9.97
N THR A 176 -0.20 17.80 10.16
CA THR A 176 0.78 17.53 9.09
C THR A 176 1.72 16.40 9.49
N TRP A 177 2.18 15.63 8.52
CA TRP A 177 3.17 14.56 8.71
C TRP A 177 4.47 14.85 7.96
N THR A 178 5.57 14.37 8.53
CA THR A 178 6.93 14.46 7.98
C THR A 178 7.54 13.06 7.99
N PRO A 179 8.20 12.62 6.92
CA PRO A 179 8.83 11.31 6.92
C PRO A 179 10.04 11.30 7.87
N LYS A 180 10.29 10.15 8.48
CA LYS A 180 11.46 9.89 9.35
C LYS A 180 12.20 8.62 8.97
N ALA A 181 11.99 8.18 7.72
CA ALA A 181 12.30 6.83 7.28
C ALA A 181 12.82 6.72 5.85
N ASP A 182 13.07 7.84 5.16
CA ASP A 182 13.30 7.83 3.71
C ASP A 182 14.63 7.18 3.31
N LEU A 183 15.52 6.91 4.26
CA LEU A 183 16.77 6.19 4.06
C LEU A 183 16.85 4.91 4.91
N LEU A 184 15.71 4.37 5.37
CA LEU A 184 15.70 3.06 6.04
C LEU A 184 16.14 1.95 5.10
N ILE A 185 16.75 0.92 5.69
CA ILE A 185 17.03 -0.36 5.03
C ILE A 185 15.75 -1.07 4.54
N ASN A 186 14.59 -0.72 5.11
CA ASN A 186 13.29 -1.32 4.78
C ASN A 186 12.15 -0.35 5.15
N LEU A 187 11.21 -0.11 4.23
CA LEU A 187 10.05 0.76 4.45
C LEU A 187 8.82 0.03 4.98
N ALA A 188 8.78 -1.30 4.95
CA ALA A 188 7.63 -2.06 5.41
C ALA A 188 7.62 -2.14 6.93
N VAL A 189 7.00 -1.14 7.58
CA VAL A 189 6.92 -1.04 9.04
C VAL A 189 5.48 -1.26 9.46
N ASN A 190 5.22 -2.36 10.17
CA ASN A 190 3.88 -2.82 10.52
C ASN A 190 3.59 -2.80 12.01
N SER A 191 4.61 -2.61 12.85
CA SER A 191 4.43 -2.47 14.28
C SER A 191 5.32 -1.38 14.86
N MET A 192 4.81 -0.66 15.86
CA MET A 192 5.58 0.32 16.63
C MET A 192 5.24 0.22 18.11
N ALA A 193 6.25 0.40 18.97
CA ALA A 193 6.09 0.53 20.42
C ALA A 193 6.97 1.66 20.97
N LEU A 194 6.42 2.43 21.91
CA LEU A 194 7.11 3.46 22.66
C LEU A 194 7.49 2.94 24.05
N GLU A 195 8.67 3.28 24.57
CA GLU A 195 9.02 2.91 25.94
C GLU A 195 8.20 3.75 26.95
N PRO A 196 7.36 3.15 27.82
CA PRO A 196 6.37 3.89 28.62
C PRO A 196 6.97 4.95 29.56
N TYR A 197 8.21 4.77 29.98
CA TYR A 197 8.93 5.65 30.91
C TYR A 197 9.90 6.62 30.22
N ASN A 198 10.20 6.40 28.94
CA ASN A 198 11.05 7.25 28.11
C ASN A 198 10.56 7.24 26.64
N PRO A 199 9.52 8.01 26.30
CA PRO A 199 8.87 7.94 24.99
C PRO A 199 9.71 8.42 23.80
N ASP A 200 10.92 8.94 24.05
CA ASP A 200 11.92 9.22 23.00
C ASP A 200 12.61 7.93 22.49
N ILE A 201 12.49 6.83 23.24
CA ILE A 201 12.89 5.50 22.82
C ILE A 201 11.70 4.79 22.16
N LEU A 202 11.85 4.48 20.88
CA LEU A 202 10.84 3.78 20.08
C LEU A 202 11.45 2.55 19.41
N TYR A 203 10.63 1.53 19.20
CA TYR A 203 10.95 0.33 18.44
C TYR A 203 9.95 0.19 17.31
N ALA A 204 10.44 -0.12 16.10
CA ALA A 204 9.64 -0.34 14.91
C ALA A 204 9.94 -1.72 14.34
N GLY A 205 8.91 -2.57 14.27
CA GLY A 205 8.96 -3.90 13.68
C GLY A 205 8.72 -3.82 12.17
N THR A 206 9.63 -4.41 11.39
CA THR A 206 9.51 -4.45 9.93
C THR A 206 8.96 -5.80 9.43
N GLY A 207 8.40 -5.77 8.23
CA GLY A 207 7.84 -6.92 7.52
C GLY A 207 6.37 -7.17 7.83
N GLU A 208 5.59 -7.57 6.82
CA GLU A 208 4.14 -7.82 6.95
C GLU A 208 3.85 -9.32 6.98
N GLY A 209 3.46 -9.88 8.13
CA GLY A 209 3.25 -11.33 8.30
C GLY A 209 1.78 -11.76 8.40
N PHE A 210 0.83 -11.00 7.83
CA PHE A 210 -0.61 -11.21 8.00
C PHE A 210 -1.24 -12.09 6.92
N PHE A 211 -0.56 -13.21 6.60
CA PHE A 211 -0.94 -14.23 5.62
C PHE A 211 -1.01 -13.78 4.14
N ASN A 212 -0.96 -12.47 3.91
CA ASN A 212 -1.07 -11.83 2.61
C ASN A 212 0.06 -12.21 1.66
N ALA A 213 -0.27 -12.36 0.38
CA ALA A 213 0.66 -12.84 -0.64
C ALA A 213 1.61 -11.74 -1.17
N ASP A 214 1.23 -10.46 -1.05
CA ASP A 214 2.05 -9.26 -1.31
C ASP A 214 3.00 -8.90 -0.14
N ALA A 215 3.09 -9.76 0.89
CA ALA A 215 3.85 -9.54 2.12
C ALA A 215 5.30 -9.08 1.87
N VAL A 216 5.55 -7.79 2.10
CA VAL A 216 6.90 -7.24 2.05
C VAL A 216 7.69 -7.77 3.24
N ARG A 217 8.79 -8.47 2.97
CA ARG A 217 9.71 -9.00 3.99
C ARG A 217 10.48 -7.86 4.66
N GLY A 218 10.52 -7.89 5.99
CA GLY A 218 11.25 -6.97 6.84
C GLY A 218 12.75 -7.24 6.97
N ALA A 219 13.41 -6.30 7.65
CA ALA A 219 14.82 -6.31 8.03
C ALA A 219 15.00 -6.31 9.57
N GLY A 220 14.09 -6.92 10.32
CA GLY A 220 14.17 -6.98 11.78
C GLY A 220 13.53 -5.79 12.49
N ILE A 221 14.14 -5.39 13.60
CA ILE A 221 13.64 -4.31 14.47
C ILE A 221 14.55 -3.10 14.36
N LEU A 222 13.95 -1.95 14.09
CA LEU A 222 14.58 -0.64 14.12
C LEU A 222 14.34 0.00 15.48
N LYS A 223 15.30 0.78 15.97
CA LYS A 223 15.23 1.51 17.24
C LYS A 223 15.59 2.98 17.05
N SER A 224 14.79 3.85 17.65
CA SER A 224 15.10 5.26 17.89
C SER A 224 15.46 5.47 19.35
N THR A 225 16.27 6.49 19.63
CA THR A 225 16.52 7.01 20.99
C THR A 225 16.35 8.54 21.11
N ASP A 226 15.82 9.19 20.07
CA ASP A 226 15.72 10.65 19.93
C ASP A 226 14.30 11.13 19.55
N GLY A 227 13.28 10.32 19.83
CA GLY A 227 11.91 10.62 19.44
C GLY A 227 11.64 10.39 17.97
N GLY A 228 12.34 9.45 17.34
CA GLY A 228 12.14 9.01 15.96
C GLY A 228 12.66 10.01 14.94
N GLU A 229 13.69 10.80 15.29
CA GLU A 229 14.44 11.62 14.35
C GLU A 229 15.48 10.78 13.61
N SER A 230 16.11 9.82 14.27
CA SER A 230 16.99 8.81 13.66
C SER A 230 16.66 7.38 14.11
N TRP A 231 16.95 6.42 13.23
CA TRP A 231 16.58 5.02 13.40
C TRP A 231 17.75 4.10 13.06
N PHE A 232 18.01 3.13 13.93
CA PHE A 232 19.11 2.16 13.79
C PHE A 232 18.57 0.74 13.86
N GLN A 233 19.02 -0.14 12.97
CA GLN A 233 18.69 -1.56 13.01
C GLN A 233 19.34 -2.22 14.24
N LEU A 234 18.58 -3.02 14.99
CA LEU A 234 19.13 -3.82 16.08
C LEU A 234 19.93 -4.98 15.51
N GLU A 235 21.26 -4.98 15.69
CA GLU A 235 22.19 -5.99 15.17
C GLU A 235 21.81 -7.44 15.57
N ALA A 236 21.18 -7.63 16.74
CA ALA A 236 20.67 -8.95 17.16
C ALA A 236 19.50 -9.49 16.32
N THR A 237 18.82 -8.62 15.56
CA THR A 237 17.68 -8.96 14.68
C THR A 237 18.02 -8.89 13.19
N LYS A 238 19.18 -8.31 12.85
CA LYS A 238 19.66 -8.14 11.48
C LYS A 238 19.98 -9.49 10.84
N ASP A 239 19.49 -9.66 9.62
CA ASP A 239 19.64 -10.87 8.81
C ASP A 239 19.24 -12.17 9.54
N LYS A 240 18.30 -12.07 10.51
CA LYS A 240 17.71 -13.21 11.23
C LYS A 240 16.34 -13.54 10.69
N GLU A 241 16.15 -14.77 10.22
CA GLU A 241 14.87 -15.31 9.72
C GLU A 241 13.71 -15.09 10.69
N ASP A 242 13.97 -15.38 11.96
CA ASP A 242 13.11 -15.12 13.10
C ASP A 242 12.48 -13.71 13.15
N PHE A 243 13.14 -12.70 12.58
CA PHE A 243 12.72 -11.29 12.63
C PHE A 243 12.39 -10.71 11.23
N TRP A 244 12.17 -11.54 10.20
CA TRP A 244 11.75 -11.05 8.88
C TRP A 244 10.31 -10.52 8.85
N PHE A 245 9.47 -10.93 9.80
CA PHE A 245 8.10 -10.45 9.95
C PHE A 245 7.85 -10.17 11.42
N VAL A 246 7.92 -8.90 11.84
CA VAL A 246 7.73 -8.47 13.24
C VAL A 246 6.34 -7.87 13.39
N ASN A 247 5.36 -8.75 13.53
CA ASN A 247 3.92 -8.43 13.47
C ASN A 247 3.44 -7.55 14.63
N LYS A 248 3.96 -7.75 15.85
CA LYS A 248 3.61 -6.94 17.01
C LYS A 248 4.78 -6.76 17.98
N ILE A 249 5.01 -5.53 18.44
CA ILE A 249 5.90 -5.23 19.57
C ILE A 249 5.05 -4.71 20.75
N VAL A 250 5.30 -5.21 21.96
CA VAL A 250 4.79 -4.62 23.21
C VAL A 250 5.90 -4.51 24.26
N ILE A 251 5.78 -3.53 25.15
CA ILE A 251 6.77 -3.26 26.20
C ILE A 251 6.08 -3.31 27.56
N GLY A 252 6.59 -4.17 28.44
CA GLY A 252 6.18 -4.31 29.84
C GLY A 252 7.32 -4.04 30.82
N GLY A 253 7.11 -4.41 32.07
CA GLY A 253 8.05 -4.16 33.17
C GLY A 253 7.98 -2.76 33.77
N ASP A 254 9.04 -2.41 34.49
CA ASP A 254 9.16 -1.15 35.24
C ASP A 254 10.29 -0.29 34.66
N LYS A 255 10.40 0.98 35.11
CA LYS A 255 11.41 1.94 34.63
C LYS A 255 12.87 1.45 34.71
N ARG A 256 13.19 0.51 35.61
CA ARG A 256 14.53 -0.06 35.78
C ARG A 256 14.72 -1.35 34.98
N ASN A 257 13.65 -2.08 34.69
CA ASN A 257 13.67 -3.38 34.03
C ASN A 257 12.61 -3.47 32.91
N PRO A 258 12.72 -2.68 31.83
CA PRO A 258 11.83 -2.78 30.68
C PRO A 258 11.98 -4.15 30.01
N ARG A 259 10.86 -4.75 29.60
CA ARG A 259 10.81 -6.03 28.88
C ARG A 259 10.12 -5.83 27.56
N ILE A 260 10.84 -6.06 26.47
CA ILE A 260 10.34 -5.89 25.11
C ILE A 260 9.97 -7.27 24.59
N TYR A 261 8.76 -7.41 24.06
CA TYR A 261 8.28 -8.62 23.41
C TYR A 261 8.01 -8.33 21.93
N ALA A 262 8.41 -9.26 21.06
CA ALA A 262 8.17 -9.20 19.63
C ALA A 262 7.49 -10.51 19.18
N ALA A 263 6.29 -10.42 18.62
CA ALA A 263 5.64 -11.52 17.93
C ALA A 263 6.08 -11.53 16.47
N THR A 264 6.38 -12.73 15.98
CA THR A 264 7.06 -12.95 14.71
C THR A 264 6.50 -14.15 13.95
N GLY A 265 6.90 -14.30 12.69
CA GLY A 265 6.61 -15.50 11.89
C GLY A 265 7.04 -16.84 12.50
N THR A 266 7.94 -16.85 13.50
CA THR A 266 8.45 -18.09 14.13
C THR A 266 8.05 -18.28 15.61
N GLY A 267 7.37 -17.30 16.21
CA GLY A 267 7.01 -17.32 17.63
C GLY A 267 7.11 -15.95 18.31
N VAL A 268 7.27 -15.94 19.63
CA VAL A 268 7.47 -14.71 20.42
C VAL A 268 8.89 -14.68 20.96
N PHE A 269 9.56 -13.54 20.77
CA PHE A 269 10.88 -13.23 21.34
C PHE A 269 10.78 -12.19 22.44
N ARG A 270 11.74 -12.20 23.36
CA ARG A 270 11.87 -11.22 24.43
C ARG A 270 13.29 -10.70 24.54
N SER A 271 13.42 -9.38 24.76
CA SER A 271 14.63 -8.72 25.24
C SER A 271 14.41 -8.14 26.65
N VAL A 272 15.49 -8.13 27.46
CA VAL A 272 15.55 -7.53 28.80
C VAL A 272 16.62 -6.43 28.91
N ASP A 273 17.28 -6.13 27.79
CA ASP A 273 18.48 -5.29 27.67
C ASP A 273 18.32 -4.27 26.53
N SER A 274 17.10 -3.74 26.39
CA SER A 274 16.72 -2.70 25.42
C SER A 274 16.99 -3.07 23.95
N GLY A 275 16.87 -4.35 23.61
CA GLY A 275 17.01 -4.89 22.26
C GLY A 275 18.40 -5.46 21.92
N THR A 276 19.32 -5.51 22.88
CA THR A 276 20.72 -5.95 22.66
C THR A 276 20.82 -7.46 22.48
N THR A 277 20.04 -8.23 23.23
CA THR A 277 19.87 -9.68 23.06
C THR A 277 18.39 -10.06 23.04
N TRP A 278 18.08 -11.15 22.36
CA TRP A 278 16.73 -11.69 22.24
C TRP A 278 16.72 -13.19 22.51
N VAL A 279 15.71 -13.65 23.23
CA VAL A 279 15.46 -15.06 23.51
C VAL A 279 14.08 -15.42 22.99
N ARG A 280 13.94 -16.53 22.25
CA ARG A 280 12.64 -17.08 21.87
C ARG A 280 11.95 -17.63 23.12
N VAL A 281 10.82 -17.02 23.50
CA VAL A 281 10.09 -17.35 24.73
C VAL A 281 8.84 -18.17 24.47
N LEU A 282 8.28 -18.13 23.27
CA LEU A 282 7.21 -19.00 22.77
C LEU A 282 7.58 -19.43 21.35
N GLN A 283 7.52 -20.72 21.07
CA GLN A 283 7.70 -21.30 19.74
C GLN A 283 6.35 -21.36 19.00
N ALA A 284 6.29 -20.92 17.76
CA ALA A 284 5.12 -21.15 16.92
C ALA A 284 5.04 -22.63 16.48
N GLY A 285 3.84 -23.06 16.06
CA GLY A 285 3.65 -24.35 15.41
C GLY A 285 4.54 -24.53 14.18
N ALA A 286 4.87 -25.78 13.83
CA ALA A 286 5.63 -26.07 12.61
C ALA A 286 4.83 -25.80 11.33
N ASN A 287 3.50 -25.89 11.42
CA ASN A 287 2.56 -25.59 10.32
C ASN A 287 1.95 -24.18 10.39
N SER A 288 2.13 -23.50 11.51
CA SER A 288 1.66 -22.14 11.81
C SER A 288 2.42 -21.09 10.97
N ARG A 289 1.85 -19.90 10.73
CA ARG A 289 2.63 -18.75 10.20
C ARG A 289 3.11 -17.80 11.29
N GLY A 290 3.15 -18.25 12.55
CA GLY A 290 3.75 -17.52 13.65
C GLY A 290 2.73 -16.88 14.59
N CYS A 291 3.15 -15.79 15.23
CA CYS A 291 2.31 -15.01 16.14
C CYS A 291 2.06 -13.61 15.55
N MET A 292 0.80 -13.18 15.56
CA MET A 292 0.32 -11.99 14.85
C MET A 292 0.03 -10.82 15.80
N ASP A 293 -0.34 -11.11 17.05
CA ASP A 293 -0.67 -10.07 18.02
C ASP A 293 -0.17 -10.40 19.44
N LEU A 294 0.07 -9.33 20.21
CA LEU A 294 0.50 -9.36 21.60
C LEU A 294 -0.29 -8.32 22.41
N ALA A 295 -0.66 -8.70 23.63
CA ALA A 295 -1.21 -7.79 24.63
C ALA A 295 -0.52 -8.03 25.97
N ILE A 296 -0.29 -6.97 26.75
CA ILE A 296 0.39 -7.05 28.05
C ILE A 296 -0.34 -6.22 29.11
N GLN A 297 -0.55 -6.79 30.29
CA GLN A 297 -1.18 -6.10 31.42
C GLN A 297 -0.16 -5.19 32.14
N ASN A 298 -0.64 -4.13 32.78
CA ASN A 298 0.16 -3.28 33.68
C ASN A 298 -0.40 -3.34 35.12
N ARG A 299 0.17 -4.23 35.94
CA ARG A 299 -0.25 -4.51 37.33
C ARG A 299 0.86 -5.23 38.10
N SER A 300 0.68 -5.41 39.41
CA SER A 300 1.65 -6.09 40.30
C SER A 300 2.01 -7.51 39.85
N VAL A 301 1.02 -8.27 39.38
CA VAL A 301 1.22 -9.49 38.59
C VAL A 301 0.65 -9.23 37.20
N SER A 302 1.55 -9.03 36.25
CA SER A 302 1.22 -8.82 34.84
C SER A 302 1.31 -10.13 34.05
N TYR A 303 0.32 -10.34 33.17
CA TYR A 303 0.36 -11.37 32.15
C TYR A 303 0.65 -10.75 30.78
N VAL A 304 1.44 -11.46 29.98
CA VAL A 304 1.61 -11.24 28.55
C VAL A 304 0.81 -12.31 27.81
N PHE A 305 0.18 -11.91 26.71
CA PHE A 305 -0.65 -12.73 25.85
C PHE A 305 -0.11 -12.69 24.42
N ALA A 306 -0.27 -13.80 23.71
CA ALA A 306 0.09 -13.91 22.31
C ALA A 306 -1.00 -14.64 21.53
N ALA A 307 -1.36 -14.12 20.37
CA ALA A 307 -2.19 -14.82 19.39
C ALA A 307 -1.28 -15.39 18.30
N CYS A 308 -1.26 -16.71 18.18
CA CYS A 308 -0.50 -17.44 17.17
C CYS A 308 -1.46 -18.27 16.32
N GLY A 309 -1.23 -18.36 15.02
CA GLY A 309 -2.26 -18.88 14.14
C GLY A 309 -1.80 -19.21 12.72
N SER A 310 -2.58 -20.07 12.09
CA SER A 310 -2.60 -20.25 10.64
C SER A 310 -3.59 -19.31 9.96
N GLY A 311 -3.47 -19.24 8.64
CA GLY A 311 -4.34 -18.51 7.72
C GLY A 311 -4.81 -19.45 6.61
N PRO A 312 -5.74 -19.01 5.74
CA PRO A 312 -6.04 -19.77 4.53
C PRO A 312 -4.74 -20.06 3.76
N ARG A 313 -4.60 -21.29 3.25
CA ARG A 313 -3.53 -21.66 2.33
C ARG A 313 -4.08 -21.62 0.90
N TYR A 314 -3.28 -21.17 -0.04
CA TYR A 314 -3.57 -21.20 -1.49
C TYR A 314 -3.35 -22.59 -2.11
N SER A 315 -3.37 -23.62 -1.28
CA SER A 315 -3.17 -25.03 -1.61
C SER A 315 -4.12 -25.84 -0.74
N ASP A 316 -4.65 -26.93 -1.28
CA ASP A 316 -5.91 -27.63 -0.93
C ASP A 316 -6.15 -28.09 0.53
N GLU A 317 -5.30 -27.74 1.50
CA GLU A 317 -5.47 -28.04 2.92
C GLU A 317 -5.08 -26.82 3.78
N PRO A 318 -6.00 -26.24 4.59
CA PRO A 318 -5.63 -25.32 5.66
C PRO A 318 -4.94 -26.10 6.79
N LEU A 319 -3.61 -26.09 6.78
CA LEU A 319 -2.82 -26.67 7.86
C LEU A 319 -2.93 -25.81 9.13
N VAL A 320 -3.80 -26.24 10.03
CA VAL A 320 -3.89 -25.76 11.41
C VAL A 320 -2.86 -26.50 12.26
N ASP A 321 -2.10 -25.78 13.09
CA ASP A 321 -1.18 -26.40 14.04
C ASP A 321 -1.83 -26.58 15.42
N PRO A 322 -1.61 -27.68 16.15
CA PRO A 322 -2.04 -27.82 17.55
C PRO A 322 -1.50 -26.73 18.50
N ARG A 323 -0.47 -25.99 18.09
CA ARG A 323 0.05 -24.80 18.81
C ARG A 323 -0.63 -23.48 18.43
N ASP A 324 -1.57 -23.46 17.49
CA ASP A 324 -2.34 -22.28 17.16
C ASP A 324 -3.40 -21.98 18.23
N GLY A 325 -3.63 -20.69 18.48
CA GLY A 325 -4.58 -20.16 19.45
C GLY A 325 -4.04 -18.99 20.28
N VAL A 326 -4.74 -18.69 21.37
CA VAL A 326 -4.35 -17.63 22.32
C VAL A 326 -3.55 -18.24 23.47
N TRP A 327 -2.32 -17.76 23.64
CA TRP A 327 -1.38 -18.14 24.69
C TRP A 327 -1.26 -17.05 25.76
N ARG A 328 -0.87 -17.45 26.98
CA ARG A 328 -0.67 -16.56 28.13
C ARG A 328 0.56 -16.98 28.97
N ALA A 329 1.34 -16.02 29.44
CA ALA A 329 2.42 -16.24 30.40
C ALA A 329 2.53 -15.10 31.44
N ILE A 330 3.22 -15.36 32.57
CA ILE A 330 3.54 -14.34 33.58
C ILE A 330 4.76 -13.53 33.13
N ASP A 331 4.60 -12.23 32.95
CA ASP A 331 5.62 -11.32 32.40
C ASP A 331 6.94 -11.28 33.21
N SER A 332 6.85 -11.34 34.54
CA SER A 332 8.03 -11.28 35.42
C SER A 332 8.89 -12.55 35.45
N ASN A 333 8.39 -13.69 34.97
CA ASN A 333 9.16 -14.94 35.00
C ASN A 333 10.33 -14.91 33.99
N PRO A 334 11.41 -15.69 34.21
CA PRO A 334 12.33 -16.07 33.13
C PRO A 334 11.55 -16.98 32.18
N LEU A 335 11.15 -16.48 31.02
CA LEU A 335 10.27 -17.21 30.12
C LEU A 335 11.06 -18.17 29.22
N ALA A 336 10.73 -19.45 29.33
CA ALA A 336 10.98 -20.47 28.33
C ALA A 336 9.62 -20.97 27.80
N ASP A 337 9.61 -21.66 26.66
CA ASP A 337 8.39 -22.12 25.96
C ASP A 337 7.35 -22.76 26.91
N LYS A 338 7.82 -23.65 27.78
CA LYS A 338 7.04 -24.35 28.83
C LYS A 338 6.32 -23.46 29.86
N ASN A 339 6.59 -22.15 29.89
CA ASN A 339 5.97 -21.20 30.82
C ASN A 339 4.76 -20.48 30.21
N TRP A 340 4.42 -20.77 28.95
CA TRP A 340 3.20 -20.31 28.30
C TRP A 340 2.10 -21.38 28.38
N GLU A 341 0.89 -20.92 28.68
CA GLU A 341 -0.34 -21.72 28.73
C GLU A 341 -1.19 -21.41 27.49
N LEU A 342 -1.63 -22.42 26.75
CA LEU A 342 -2.61 -22.27 25.66
C LEU A 342 -4.01 -22.11 26.28
N VAL A 343 -4.50 -20.87 26.34
CA VAL A 343 -5.75 -20.53 27.06
C VAL A 343 -6.98 -20.56 26.16
N ILE A 344 -6.81 -20.46 24.83
CA ILE A 344 -7.85 -20.80 23.83
C ILE A 344 -7.17 -21.57 22.68
N PRO A 345 -7.42 -22.87 22.49
CA PRO A 345 -6.86 -23.64 21.37
C PRO A 345 -7.62 -23.38 20.07
N ALA A 346 -6.92 -23.38 18.94
CA ALA A 346 -7.51 -23.20 17.61
C ALA A 346 -8.26 -24.43 17.08
N VAL A 347 -7.72 -25.64 17.33
CA VAL A 347 -8.33 -26.89 16.88
C VAL A 347 -9.38 -27.37 17.89
N ARG A 348 -10.60 -27.63 17.40
CA ARG A 348 -11.64 -28.40 18.10
C ARG A 348 -12.20 -29.44 17.13
N VAL A 349 -12.25 -30.70 17.55
CA VAL A 349 -12.77 -31.79 16.70
C VAL A 349 -14.23 -31.51 16.33
N GLY A 350 -14.50 -31.39 15.02
CA GLY A 350 -15.85 -31.16 14.49
C GLY A 350 -16.37 -29.72 14.58
N VAL A 351 -15.50 -28.72 14.70
CA VAL A 351 -15.86 -27.29 14.82
C VAL A 351 -14.96 -26.43 13.92
N PRO A 352 -15.45 -25.32 13.33
CA PRO A 352 -14.64 -24.33 12.62
C PRO A 352 -13.38 -23.86 13.36
N THR A 353 -12.32 -23.56 12.61
CA THR A 353 -11.00 -23.25 13.18
C THR A 353 -10.80 -21.74 13.43
N MET A 354 -10.12 -21.42 14.51
CA MET A 354 -9.55 -20.09 14.77
C MET A 354 -8.40 -19.77 13.82
N GLY A 355 -8.54 -18.67 13.08
CA GLY A 355 -7.47 -18.06 12.30
C GLY A 355 -6.80 -16.90 13.02
N ARG A 356 -6.40 -15.88 12.24
CA ARG A 356 -5.87 -14.62 12.77
C ARG A 356 -6.77 -14.11 13.90
N THR A 357 -6.13 -13.79 15.03
CA THR A 357 -6.82 -13.33 16.22
C THR A 357 -6.12 -12.09 16.76
N SER A 358 -6.88 -11.03 17.05
CA SER A 358 -6.36 -9.81 17.67
C SER A 358 -6.85 -9.67 19.11
N LEU A 359 -6.04 -9.03 19.96
CA LEU A 359 -6.15 -9.04 21.42
C LEU A 359 -6.25 -7.62 21.98
N ALA A 360 -7.18 -7.39 22.90
CA ALA A 360 -7.29 -6.11 23.62
C ALA A 360 -7.58 -6.29 25.11
N ILE A 361 -6.79 -5.63 25.96
CA ILE A 361 -7.00 -5.57 27.41
C ILE A 361 -7.70 -4.25 27.74
N ALA A 362 -8.74 -4.28 28.58
CA ALA A 362 -9.45 -3.09 29.01
C ALA A 362 -8.54 -2.16 29.86
N PRO A 363 -8.29 -0.90 29.46
CA PRO A 363 -7.45 -0.01 30.27
C PRO A 363 -8.11 0.34 31.61
N SER A 364 -9.45 0.50 31.64
CA SER A 364 -10.23 0.73 32.87
C SER A 364 -10.10 -0.41 33.89
N LYS A 365 -9.88 -1.65 33.42
CA LYS A 365 -10.01 -2.86 34.22
C LYS A 365 -9.17 -4.00 33.68
N GLN A 366 -7.89 -3.97 34.01
CA GLN A 366 -6.84 -4.85 33.46
C GLN A 366 -7.06 -6.38 33.58
N ASN A 367 -8.05 -6.89 34.32
CA ASN A 367 -8.43 -8.32 34.30
C ASN A 367 -9.41 -8.67 33.18
N VAL A 368 -9.95 -7.69 32.46
CA VAL A 368 -10.81 -7.90 31.29
C VAL A 368 -9.96 -7.88 30.03
N ILE A 369 -10.04 -8.95 29.25
CA ILE A 369 -9.36 -9.13 27.97
C ILE A 369 -10.31 -9.70 26.94
N TYR A 370 -10.16 -9.23 25.70
CA TYR A 370 -10.89 -9.66 24.52
C TYR A 370 -9.95 -10.32 23.51
N ALA A 371 -10.49 -11.27 22.75
CA ALA A 371 -9.85 -11.88 21.59
C ALA A 371 -10.87 -11.97 20.45
N MET A 372 -10.61 -11.31 19.31
CA MET A 372 -11.46 -11.37 18.12
C MET A 372 -10.81 -12.28 17.08
N ALA A 373 -11.41 -13.46 16.88
CA ALA A 373 -10.88 -14.50 16.01
C ALA A 373 -11.59 -14.51 14.65
N ALA A 374 -10.80 -14.46 13.57
CA ALA A 374 -11.25 -14.81 12.24
C ALA A 374 -11.53 -16.32 12.14
N ARG A 375 -12.41 -16.69 11.22
CA ARG A 375 -12.79 -18.08 10.93
C ARG A 375 -12.00 -18.61 9.73
N ILE A 376 -11.48 -19.83 9.89
CA ILE A 376 -10.87 -20.61 8.81
C ILE A 376 -11.56 -21.97 8.79
N ASP A 377 -12.23 -22.24 7.68
CA ASP A 377 -12.81 -23.55 7.36
C ASP A 377 -11.97 -24.22 6.26
N ALA A 378 -12.16 -25.54 6.10
CA ALA A 378 -11.49 -26.32 5.07
C ALA A 378 -12.06 -26.06 3.68
N ASP A 379 -13.35 -25.76 3.60
CA ASP A 379 -14.00 -25.18 2.43
C ASP A 379 -14.06 -23.66 2.55
N LEU A 380 -13.49 -22.95 1.57
CA LEU A 380 -13.49 -21.47 1.48
C LEU A 380 -14.88 -20.88 1.13
N THR A 381 -15.94 -21.62 1.42
CA THR A 381 -17.36 -21.37 1.09
C THR A 381 -18.14 -20.80 2.28
N LEU A 382 -17.56 -20.83 3.48
CA LEU A 382 -18.18 -20.43 4.73
C LEU A 382 -17.74 -19.02 5.14
N ASN A 383 -18.72 -18.18 5.41
CA ASN A 383 -18.82 -16.97 4.60
C ASN A 383 -18.62 -15.69 5.45
N ASP A 384 -19.15 -15.66 6.66
CA ASP A 384 -19.25 -14.46 7.53
C ASP A 384 -17.91 -13.92 8.08
N GLY A 385 -16.80 -14.64 7.92
CA GLY A 385 -15.44 -14.26 8.34
C GLY A 385 -15.13 -14.24 9.85
N LEU A 386 -16.09 -13.91 10.71
CA LEU A 386 -15.93 -13.97 12.16
C LEU A 386 -16.11 -15.39 12.70
N LEU A 387 -15.17 -15.88 13.53
CA LEU A 387 -15.39 -17.09 14.35
C LEU A 387 -16.13 -16.72 15.63
N ALA A 388 -15.54 -15.82 16.42
CA ALA A 388 -16.13 -15.27 17.63
C ALA A 388 -15.34 -14.06 18.15
N VAL A 389 -16.02 -13.19 18.90
CA VAL A 389 -15.39 -12.32 19.89
C VAL A 389 -15.45 -13.02 21.24
N TYR A 390 -14.31 -13.42 21.79
CA TYR A 390 -14.19 -13.97 23.14
C TYR A 390 -13.88 -12.87 24.16
N ARG A 391 -14.37 -13.05 25.38
CA ARG A 391 -14.05 -12.20 26.56
C ARG A 391 -13.65 -13.07 27.74
N SER A 392 -12.69 -12.60 28.53
CA SER A 392 -12.42 -13.10 29.89
C SER A 392 -12.34 -11.95 30.87
N ASP A 393 -13.08 -12.04 31.99
CA ASP A 393 -12.99 -11.10 33.12
C ASP A 393 -11.98 -11.56 34.20
N LYS A 394 -11.21 -12.63 33.95
CA LYS A 394 -10.30 -13.28 34.92
C LYS A 394 -8.86 -13.37 34.41
N SER A 395 -8.37 -12.30 33.79
CA SER A 395 -7.02 -12.22 33.20
C SER A 395 -6.73 -13.36 32.22
N GLY A 396 -7.71 -13.71 31.39
CA GLY A 396 -7.58 -14.73 30.34
C GLY A 396 -7.23 -16.13 30.84
N ALA A 397 -7.66 -16.52 32.04
CA ALA A 397 -7.50 -17.89 32.51
C ALA A 397 -8.26 -18.88 31.61
N THR A 398 -7.71 -20.06 31.38
CA THR A 398 -8.21 -21.07 30.41
C THR A 398 -9.71 -21.36 30.53
N SER A 399 -10.24 -21.50 31.75
CA SER A 399 -11.67 -21.76 32.00
C SER A 399 -12.57 -20.52 32.08
N SER A 400 -12.08 -19.33 31.68
CA SER A 400 -12.76 -18.04 31.86
C SER A 400 -13.12 -17.31 30.58
N TRP A 401 -12.76 -17.85 29.42
CA TRP A 401 -13.10 -17.29 28.11
C TRP A 401 -14.52 -17.67 27.69
N VAL A 402 -15.33 -16.67 27.34
CA VAL A 402 -16.73 -16.82 26.93
C VAL A 402 -16.89 -16.17 25.54
N PRO A 403 -17.49 -16.84 24.55
CA PRO A 403 -17.88 -16.20 23.29
C PRO A 403 -19.05 -15.23 23.54
N MET A 404 -18.88 -13.97 23.14
CA MET A 404 -19.84 -12.90 23.40
C MET A 404 -20.86 -12.75 22.26
N VAL A 405 -20.43 -12.98 21.02
CA VAL A 405 -21.34 -13.08 19.86
C VAL A 405 -21.96 -14.47 19.87
N ASN A 406 -23.22 -14.55 20.32
CA ASN A 406 -24.00 -15.79 20.38
C ASN A 406 -25.45 -15.60 19.89
N SER A 407 -25.74 -14.47 19.25
CA SER A 407 -27.05 -14.10 18.70
C SER A 407 -27.17 -14.44 17.22
N ASP A 408 -28.38 -14.77 16.76
CA ASP A 408 -28.71 -14.88 15.32
C ASP A 408 -28.71 -13.52 14.58
N GLN A 409 -28.22 -12.44 15.20
CA GLN A 409 -28.12 -11.14 14.56
C GLN A 409 -26.97 -11.11 13.54
N THR A 410 -27.32 -11.03 12.26
CA THR A 410 -26.39 -10.93 11.12
C THR A 410 -25.29 -9.89 11.33
N LEU A 411 -25.63 -8.67 11.77
CA LEU A 411 -24.62 -7.61 11.97
C LEU A 411 -23.53 -7.98 12.99
N ASN A 412 -23.86 -8.73 14.04
CA ASN A 412 -22.90 -9.19 15.04
C ASN A 412 -21.93 -10.25 14.49
N ARG A 413 -22.26 -10.87 13.35
CA ARG A 413 -21.44 -11.87 12.65
C ARG A 413 -20.58 -11.27 11.53
N LEU A 414 -20.94 -10.10 11.01
CA LEU A 414 -20.28 -9.41 9.89
C LEU A 414 -19.05 -8.56 10.28
N LEU A 415 -18.50 -8.71 11.50
CA LEU A 415 -17.41 -7.85 11.98
C LEU A 415 -16.10 -7.96 11.17
N LEU A 416 -15.91 -9.08 10.47
CA LEU A 416 -14.74 -9.41 9.65
C LEU A 416 -15.15 -9.75 8.21
N SER A 417 -16.23 -9.12 7.75
CA SER A 417 -16.78 -9.25 6.41
C SER A 417 -17.43 -7.95 5.95
N ASN A 418 -17.76 -7.82 4.66
CA ASN A 418 -18.34 -6.60 4.13
C ASN A 418 -19.82 -6.45 4.56
N PRO A 419 -20.20 -5.43 5.36
CA PRO A 419 -21.56 -5.35 5.91
C PRO A 419 -22.62 -5.16 4.85
N SER A 420 -22.34 -4.37 3.82
CA SER A 420 -23.29 -4.03 2.75
C SER A 420 -23.59 -5.24 1.85
N TYR A 421 -22.59 -6.07 1.56
CA TYR A 421 -22.82 -7.31 0.81
C TYR A 421 -23.42 -8.42 1.69
N GLY A 422 -22.99 -8.56 2.95
CA GLY A 422 -23.56 -9.52 3.90
C GLY A 422 -25.01 -9.19 4.31
N ALA A 423 -25.42 -7.94 4.11
CA ALA A 423 -26.79 -7.45 4.19
C ALA A 423 -27.62 -7.65 2.90
N GLY A 424 -27.00 -8.07 1.79
CA GLY A 424 -27.64 -8.19 0.48
C GLY A 424 -28.03 -6.84 -0.14
N CYS A 425 -27.36 -5.74 0.22
CA CYS A 425 -27.74 -4.39 -0.23
C CYS A 425 -27.57 -4.18 -1.75
N TYR A 426 -26.69 -4.94 -2.41
CA TYR A 426 -26.45 -4.87 -3.85
C TYR A 426 -27.03 -6.12 -4.55
N GLY A 427 -28.04 -5.94 -5.40
CA GLY A 427 -28.67 -7.02 -6.19
C GLY A 427 -30.07 -7.43 -5.69
N ASN A 428 -30.49 -8.66 -6.00
CA ASN A 428 -31.84 -9.19 -5.68
C ASN A 428 -32.07 -9.50 -4.18
N GLY A 429 -31.29 -8.91 -3.26
CA GLY A 429 -31.38 -9.15 -1.81
C GLY A 429 -30.72 -10.43 -1.31
N THR A 430 -29.88 -11.09 -2.12
CA THR A 430 -29.11 -12.28 -1.70
C THR A 430 -27.85 -11.86 -0.94
N PRO A 431 -27.65 -12.27 0.32
CA PRO A 431 -26.40 -12.01 1.05
C PRO A 431 -25.19 -12.65 0.37
N GLN A 432 -24.12 -11.87 0.23
CA GLN A 432 -22.78 -12.35 -0.14
C GLN A 432 -21.82 -11.95 0.97
N PHE A 433 -21.05 -12.89 1.48
CA PHE A 433 -20.16 -12.64 2.60
C PHE A 433 -18.72 -12.78 2.10
N PHE A 434 -17.96 -11.71 2.22
CA PHE A 434 -16.56 -11.67 1.82
C PHE A 434 -15.72 -11.75 3.10
N ASN A 435 -15.24 -12.95 3.45
CA ASN A 435 -14.35 -13.12 4.60
C ASN A 435 -13.02 -12.42 4.34
N GLN A 436 -12.71 -11.40 5.13
CA GLN A 436 -11.43 -10.70 5.00
C GLN A 436 -10.54 -10.80 6.26
N GLY A 437 -11.08 -11.22 7.42
CA GLY A 437 -10.43 -11.14 8.75
C GLY A 437 -9.04 -11.79 8.96
N TYR A 438 -8.48 -12.46 7.95
CA TYR A 438 -7.05 -12.78 7.89
C TYR A 438 -6.18 -11.53 7.62
N PHE A 439 -6.68 -10.55 6.86
CA PHE A 439 -5.97 -9.35 6.41
C PHE A 439 -6.32 -8.09 7.21
N ASP A 440 -7.58 -7.88 7.59
CA ASP A 440 -8.12 -6.72 8.32
C ASP A 440 -8.77 -7.19 9.64
N ASN A 441 -8.11 -6.98 10.77
CA ASN A 441 -8.60 -7.46 12.06
C ASN A 441 -7.94 -6.64 13.17
N VAL A 442 -8.74 -5.78 13.80
CA VAL A 442 -8.32 -4.95 14.92
C VAL A 442 -9.42 -4.87 15.97
N ILE A 443 -9.03 -4.93 17.24
CA ILE A 443 -9.94 -4.77 18.39
C ILE A 443 -9.32 -3.82 19.41
N ALA A 444 -10.13 -2.95 19.99
CA ALA A 444 -9.73 -2.00 21.04
C ALA A 444 -10.85 -1.84 22.08
N VAL A 445 -10.49 -1.45 23.31
CA VAL A 445 -11.44 -1.26 24.41
C VAL A 445 -11.35 0.17 24.92
N ASP A 446 -12.50 0.80 25.17
CA ASP A 446 -12.61 2.16 25.71
C ASP A 446 -11.80 2.29 27.02
N PRO A 447 -10.91 3.30 27.15
CA PRO A 447 -10.07 3.46 28.34
C PRO A 447 -10.83 3.66 29.66
N THR A 448 -12.12 4.00 29.61
CA THR A 448 -12.98 4.33 30.74
C THR A 448 -14.06 3.30 31.05
N ASN A 449 -14.34 2.35 30.16
CA ASN A 449 -15.39 1.34 30.34
C ASN A 449 -15.04 0.04 29.61
N GLU A 450 -14.80 -1.04 30.36
CA GLU A 450 -14.43 -2.35 29.80
C GLU A 450 -15.51 -2.99 28.92
N ASN A 451 -16.74 -2.46 28.94
CA ASN A 451 -17.86 -2.96 28.16
C ASN A 451 -18.08 -2.18 26.86
N VAL A 452 -17.35 -1.08 26.62
CA VAL A 452 -17.36 -0.39 25.32
C VAL A 452 -16.16 -0.87 24.51
N VAL A 453 -16.45 -1.63 23.44
CA VAL A 453 -15.45 -2.34 22.64
C VAL A 453 -15.61 -1.94 21.18
N TRP A 454 -14.49 -1.74 20.51
CA TRP A 454 -14.42 -1.42 19.08
C TRP A 454 -13.78 -2.57 18.32
N ALA A 455 -14.32 -2.86 17.15
CA ALA A 455 -13.79 -3.81 16.19
C ALA A 455 -13.61 -3.12 14.83
N GLY A 456 -12.65 -3.59 14.05
CA GLY A 456 -12.47 -3.18 12.66
C GLY A 456 -12.14 -4.39 11.79
N GLY A 457 -12.86 -4.46 10.68
CA GLY A 457 -12.47 -5.14 9.44
C GLY A 457 -12.59 -4.12 8.29
N ILE A 458 -13.35 -4.45 7.25
CA ILE A 458 -13.72 -3.55 6.15
C ILE A 458 -14.44 -2.30 6.68
N ASP A 459 -15.23 -2.47 7.74
CA ASP A 459 -15.85 -1.37 8.49
C ASP A 459 -15.52 -1.43 9.99
N LEU A 460 -15.65 -0.28 10.66
CA LEU A 460 -15.60 -0.16 12.09
C LEU A 460 -16.96 -0.49 12.72
N PHE A 461 -16.91 -1.08 13.90
CA PHE A 461 -18.07 -1.38 14.73
C PHE A 461 -17.79 -1.01 16.18
N ARG A 462 -18.86 -0.70 16.92
CA ARG A 462 -18.81 -0.55 18.38
C ARG A 462 -19.87 -1.40 19.07
N SER A 463 -19.48 -2.06 20.14
CA SER A 463 -20.37 -2.66 21.14
C SER A 463 -20.34 -1.83 22.41
N ASP A 464 -21.52 -1.63 23.01
CA ASP A 464 -21.71 -0.90 24.28
C ASP A 464 -22.03 -1.84 25.47
N ASP A 465 -22.11 -3.16 25.23
CA ASP A 465 -22.55 -4.18 26.20
C ASP A 465 -21.53 -5.31 26.42
N GLY A 466 -20.28 -5.03 26.06
CA GLY A 466 -19.13 -5.89 26.27
C GLY A 466 -18.92 -6.94 25.19
N GLY A 467 -19.33 -6.65 23.95
CA GLY A 467 -19.10 -7.47 22.76
C GLY A 467 -20.26 -8.38 22.36
N LYS A 468 -21.46 -8.21 22.94
CA LYS A 468 -22.63 -9.07 22.64
C LYS A 468 -23.40 -8.57 21.44
N ASN A 469 -23.70 -7.27 21.44
CA ASN A 469 -24.37 -6.59 20.33
C ASN A 469 -23.49 -5.47 19.79
N TRP A 470 -23.50 -5.30 18.47
CA TRP A 470 -22.66 -4.37 17.73
C TRP A 470 -23.51 -3.43 16.86
N GLY A 471 -23.02 -2.20 16.68
CA GLY A 471 -23.51 -1.27 15.67
C GLY A 471 -22.35 -0.83 14.78
N GLN A 472 -22.65 -0.59 13.51
CA GLN A 472 -21.70 -0.09 12.51
C GLN A 472 -21.33 1.37 12.83
N ALA A 473 -20.04 1.67 12.78
CA ALA A 473 -19.39 2.88 13.31
C ALA A 473 -18.56 3.65 12.25
N SER A 474 -18.32 3.04 11.09
CA SER A 474 -18.00 3.68 9.82
C SER A 474 -18.82 3.03 8.72
N HIS A 475 -18.83 3.62 7.53
CA HIS A 475 -19.26 2.92 6.32
C HIS A 475 -18.35 3.34 5.16
N TRP A 476 -17.65 2.36 4.60
CA TRP A 476 -16.53 2.54 3.67
C TRP A 476 -16.94 2.95 2.25
N ASP A 477 -18.12 2.58 1.78
CA ASP A 477 -18.58 2.95 0.45
C ASP A 477 -19.00 4.43 0.40
N LEU A 478 -18.66 5.09 -0.70
CA LEU A 478 -18.98 6.49 -1.00
C LEU A 478 -19.80 6.64 -2.29
N SER A 479 -20.03 5.53 -3.01
CA SER A 479 -20.75 5.50 -4.28
C SER A 479 -22.19 6.01 -4.13
N ASP A 480 -22.85 5.66 -3.02
CA ASP A 480 -24.19 6.13 -2.68
C ASP A 480 -24.19 7.61 -2.29
N LYS A 481 -23.32 8.00 -1.34
CA LYS A 481 -23.32 9.28 -0.61
C LYS A 481 -21.91 9.86 -0.40
N PRO A 482 -21.37 10.59 -1.40
CA PRO A 482 -20.09 11.29 -1.31
C PRO A 482 -19.93 12.29 -0.14
N SER A 483 -21.04 12.73 0.50
CA SER A 483 -21.04 13.69 1.61
C SER A 483 -21.26 13.05 2.99
N ARG A 484 -21.26 11.72 3.10
CA ARG A 484 -21.46 11.00 4.36
C ARG A 484 -20.34 11.34 5.36
N THR A 485 -20.68 11.64 6.61
CA THR A 485 -19.70 12.14 7.61
C THR A 485 -19.09 11.05 8.49
N ASP A 486 -19.66 9.85 8.40
CA ASP A 486 -19.24 8.59 9.01
C ASP A 486 -18.38 7.73 8.04
N TYR A 487 -17.86 8.32 6.96
CA TYR A 487 -16.90 7.64 6.09
C TYR A 487 -15.50 7.54 6.73
N ALA A 488 -15.04 6.31 6.89
CA ALA A 488 -13.62 5.98 6.95
C ALA A 488 -13.33 5.00 5.82
N HIS A 489 -12.17 5.12 5.17
CA HIS A 489 -11.74 4.15 4.16
C HIS A 489 -11.71 2.72 4.72
N ALA A 490 -12.01 1.74 3.89
CA ALA A 490 -11.99 0.32 4.23
C ALA A 490 -10.66 -0.17 4.84
N ASP A 491 -10.73 -1.37 5.42
CA ASP A 491 -9.62 -2.25 5.81
C ASP A 491 -8.81 -1.71 6.99
N HIS A 492 -9.35 -1.92 8.20
CA HIS A 492 -8.85 -1.28 9.42
C HIS A 492 -7.83 -2.15 10.17
N HIS A 493 -6.69 -1.54 10.52
CA HIS A 493 -5.54 -2.24 11.10
C HIS A 493 -5.09 -1.72 12.46
N ALA A 494 -5.36 -0.45 12.75
CA ALA A 494 -4.92 0.19 13.99
C ALA A 494 -6.03 1.03 14.62
N LEU A 495 -6.35 0.76 15.88
CA LEU A 495 -7.26 1.58 16.69
C LEU A 495 -6.55 2.05 17.95
N VAL A 496 -6.41 3.37 18.10
CA VAL A 496 -5.63 3.99 19.19
C VAL A 496 -6.42 5.11 19.84
N PHE A 497 -6.78 4.95 21.11
CA PHE A 497 -7.37 6.03 21.89
C PHE A 497 -6.31 7.06 22.27
N HIS A 498 -6.72 8.33 22.28
CA HIS A 498 -5.85 9.43 22.71
C HIS A 498 -5.38 9.23 24.18
N PRO A 499 -4.10 9.45 24.54
CA PRO A 499 -3.58 9.15 25.89
C PRO A 499 -4.26 9.86 27.06
N LYS A 500 -4.94 10.98 26.79
CA LYS A 500 -5.77 11.74 27.75
C LYS A 500 -7.28 11.53 27.56
N TYR A 501 -7.70 10.44 26.91
CA TYR A 501 -9.11 10.08 26.74
C TYR A 501 -9.78 9.92 28.11
N ASN A 502 -10.90 10.61 28.31
CA ASN A 502 -11.69 10.54 29.55
C ASN A 502 -13.16 10.16 29.28
N GLY A 503 -13.54 9.95 28.02
CA GLY A 503 -14.90 9.55 27.66
C GLY A 503 -15.96 10.63 27.86
N THR A 504 -15.57 11.87 28.19
CA THR A 504 -16.45 13.04 28.32
C THR A 504 -15.97 14.18 27.42
N ASP A 505 -14.95 14.92 27.85
CA ASP A 505 -14.39 16.09 27.17
C ASP A 505 -13.45 15.68 26.04
N ASN A 506 -12.68 14.61 26.28
CA ASN A 506 -11.79 14.00 25.31
C ASN A 506 -12.27 12.58 25.00
N GLN A 507 -12.85 12.45 23.80
CA GLN A 507 -13.31 11.18 23.25
C GLN A 507 -12.56 10.82 21.96
N ILE A 508 -11.31 11.26 21.81
CA ILE A 508 -10.57 11.10 20.57
C ILE A 508 -10.12 9.63 20.39
N LEU A 509 -10.50 9.05 19.25
CA LEU A 509 -10.06 7.75 18.76
C LEU A 509 -9.47 7.94 17.35
N PHE A 510 -8.29 7.36 17.13
CA PHE A 510 -7.61 7.32 15.84
C PHE A 510 -7.76 5.94 15.19
N ASN A 511 -7.86 5.92 13.86
CA ASN A 511 -7.93 4.73 13.01
C ASN A 511 -6.80 4.77 11.96
N GLY A 512 -6.18 3.62 11.68
CA GLY A 512 -5.24 3.40 10.58
C GLY A 512 -5.74 2.29 9.67
N ASN A 513 -5.78 2.55 8.36
CA ASN A 513 -6.42 1.72 7.34
C ASN A 513 -5.73 1.87 5.97
N ASP A 514 -6.26 1.26 4.90
CA ASP A 514 -5.63 1.31 3.55
C ASP A 514 -5.86 2.65 2.83
N GLY A 515 -6.73 3.50 3.38
CA GLY A 515 -6.84 4.93 3.06
C GLY A 515 -6.00 5.85 3.93
N GLY A 516 -5.05 5.33 4.74
CA GLY A 516 -4.17 6.12 5.60
C GLY A 516 -4.66 6.26 7.05
N LEU A 517 -4.78 7.49 7.53
CA LEU A 517 -5.11 7.81 8.92
C LEU A 517 -6.41 8.60 9.04
N TYR A 518 -7.23 8.24 10.02
CA TYR A 518 -8.50 8.91 10.35
C TYR A 518 -8.60 9.16 11.86
N LYS A 519 -9.45 10.11 12.27
CA LYS A 519 -9.87 10.27 13.67
C LYS A 519 -11.35 10.60 13.80
N THR A 520 -11.90 10.30 14.97
CA THR A 520 -13.11 10.91 15.50
C THR A 520 -12.80 11.62 16.81
N ASP A 521 -13.48 12.73 17.11
CA ASP A 521 -13.42 13.44 18.39
C ASP A 521 -14.59 13.11 19.33
N LYS A 522 -15.54 12.29 18.85
CA LYS A 522 -16.79 11.88 19.54
C LYS A 522 -17.00 10.37 19.46
N ALA A 523 -16.04 9.60 19.97
CA ALA A 523 -16.13 8.13 20.02
C ALA A 523 -17.42 7.59 20.69
N LYS A 524 -18.09 8.35 21.59
CA LYS A 524 -19.35 7.93 22.23
C LYS A 524 -20.63 8.41 21.52
N SER A 525 -20.53 8.96 20.31
CA SER A 525 -21.69 9.25 19.44
C SER A 525 -22.50 7.99 19.09
N GLY A 526 -23.62 8.14 18.39
CA GLY A 526 -24.42 7.02 17.91
C GLY A 526 -23.64 6.06 16.99
N VAL A 527 -24.09 4.81 16.95
CA VAL A 527 -23.72 3.82 15.93
C VAL A 527 -24.97 3.39 15.17
N VAL A 528 -24.79 3.01 13.91
CA VAL A 528 -25.84 2.45 13.06
C VAL A 528 -26.16 1.05 13.57
N LYS A 529 -27.21 0.93 14.37
CA LYS A 529 -27.74 -0.37 14.82
C LYS A 529 -28.72 -0.89 13.79
N ALA A 530 -28.60 -2.17 13.44
CA ALA A 530 -29.68 -2.84 12.71
C ALA A 530 -30.96 -2.80 13.54
N SER A 531 -32.08 -2.41 12.93
CA SER A 531 -33.42 -2.72 13.47
C SER A 531 -33.57 -4.25 13.56
N PRO A 532 -34.43 -4.81 14.43
CA PRO A 532 -34.54 -6.26 14.57
C PRO A 532 -34.80 -6.94 13.22
N ILE A 533 -33.97 -7.95 12.95
CA ILE A 533 -33.82 -8.65 11.67
C ILE A 533 -35.14 -9.19 11.09
N PRO A 534 -35.29 -9.26 9.75
CA PRO A 534 -34.22 -9.20 8.74
C PRO A 534 -33.62 -7.83 8.44
N ILE A 535 -32.31 -7.82 8.20
CA ILE A 535 -31.67 -6.76 7.42
C ILE A 535 -32.25 -6.88 5.99
N THR A 536 -32.88 -5.81 5.54
CA THR A 536 -33.51 -5.69 4.21
C THR A 536 -32.91 -4.51 3.45
N SER A 537 -33.28 -4.32 2.19
CA SER A 537 -32.83 -3.16 1.38
C SER A 537 -33.26 -1.78 1.93
N VAL A 538 -34.11 -1.73 2.97
CA VAL A 538 -34.48 -0.52 3.72
C VAL A 538 -33.83 -0.45 5.11
N SER A 539 -32.92 -1.38 5.44
CA SER A 539 -32.13 -1.38 6.67
C SER A 539 -31.21 -0.16 6.72
N PRO A 540 -30.93 0.39 7.92
CA PRO A 540 -29.87 1.40 8.12
C PRO A 540 -28.53 1.10 7.43
N VAL A 541 -28.14 -0.17 7.35
CA VAL A 541 -26.90 -0.65 6.68
C VAL A 541 -26.99 -0.51 5.15
N CYS A 542 -28.19 -0.65 4.58
CA CYS A 542 -28.47 -0.53 3.14
C CYS A 542 -29.15 0.81 2.77
N ASN A 543 -29.25 1.77 3.69
CA ASN A 543 -30.12 2.93 3.50
C ASN A 543 -29.45 3.99 2.62
N PHE A 544 -29.57 3.83 1.31
CA PHE A 544 -28.98 4.70 0.29
C PHE A 544 -29.69 6.06 0.07
N ALA A 545 -30.67 6.44 0.91
CA ALA A 545 -31.45 7.68 0.72
C ALA A 545 -30.63 8.98 0.86
N GLU A 546 -30.92 10.01 0.07
CA GLU A 546 -30.09 11.23 -0.08
C GLU A 546 -29.92 12.08 1.19
N VAL A 547 -30.82 11.97 2.17
CA VAL A 547 -30.69 12.66 3.46
C VAL A 547 -29.84 11.78 4.39
N ASP A 548 -28.83 12.36 5.03
CA ASP A 548 -28.09 11.73 6.14
C ASP A 548 -29.11 11.31 7.23
N PRO A 549 -29.42 10.02 7.40
CA PRO A 549 -30.45 9.59 8.33
C PRO A 549 -29.96 9.60 9.79
N TYR A 550 -28.65 9.83 10.01
CA TYR A 550 -27.98 9.61 11.28
C TYR A 550 -27.04 10.77 11.65
N PRO A 551 -27.51 12.04 11.73
CA PRO A 551 -26.65 13.19 12.02
C PRO A 551 -25.91 13.13 13.37
N ASP A 552 -26.30 12.21 14.26
CA ASP A 552 -25.72 11.96 15.59
C ASP A 552 -24.75 10.76 15.63
N THR A 553 -24.39 10.13 14.51
CA THR A 553 -23.37 9.07 14.48
C THR A 553 -21.94 9.59 14.65
N ILE A 554 -21.01 8.65 14.83
CA ILE A 554 -19.57 8.90 14.82
C ILE A 554 -19.16 9.52 13.50
N LYS A 555 -18.37 10.60 13.58
CA LYS A 555 -17.86 11.33 12.41
C LYS A 555 -16.36 11.15 12.30
N TRP A 556 -15.90 10.89 11.09
CA TRP A 556 -14.52 10.57 10.76
C TRP A 556 -13.90 11.70 9.95
N VAL A 557 -12.64 12.01 10.25
CA VAL A 557 -11.84 13.03 9.56
C VAL A 557 -10.49 12.43 9.23
N HIS A 558 -10.12 12.41 7.96
CA HIS A 558 -8.79 11.96 7.53
C HIS A 558 -7.69 12.90 8.07
N LEU A 559 -6.55 12.32 8.42
CA LEU A 559 -5.34 12.99 8.89
C LEU A 559 -4.21 12.95 7.86
N ASN A 560 -4.51 12.47 6.66
CA ASN A 560 -3.61 12.54 5.51
C ASN A 560 -3.40 14.02 5.15
N ASN A 561 -2.27 14.58 5.57
CA ASN A 561 -1.78 15.88 5.14
C ASN A 561 -0.24 15.85 5.15
N GLY A 562 0.36 15.84 3.96
CA GLY A 562 1.78 15.54 3.78
C GLY A 562 2.14 14.08 4.06
N TYR A 563 1.17 13.17 4.28
CA TYR A 563 1.40 11.76 4.57
C TYR A 563 1.48 10.97 3.24
N ARG A 564 2.70 10.82 2.69
CA ARG A 564 2.91 10.38 1.30
C ARG A 564 3.20 8.89 1.21
N VAL A 565 2.16 8.09 1.43
CA VAL A 565 2.25 6.62 1.47
C VAL A 565 1.47 5.93 0.34
N THR A 566 1.05 6.68 -0.68
CA THR A 566 0.17 6.16 -1.74
C THR A 566 0.88 5.12 -2.60
N GLN A 567 0.09 4.11 -2.97
CA GLN A 567 0.50 2.86 -3.59
C GLN A 567 0.08 2.85 -5.08
N PHE A 568 0.88 3.45 -5.97
CA PHE A 568 0.58 3.44 -7.40
C PHE A 568 0.74 2.05 -8.03
N TYR A 569 -0.09 1.73 -9.02
CA TYR A 569 0.14 0.64 -9.98
C TYR A 569 0.72 1.20 -11.30
N HIS A 570 0.21 2.33 -11.75
CA HIS A 570 0.71 3.05 -12.92
C HIS A 570 0.45 4.56 -12.77
N GLY A 571 1.22 5.39 -13.45
CA GLY A 571 1.01 6.83 -13.47
C GLY A 571 1.76 7.53 -14.58
N LEU A 572 1.23 8.69 -14.99
CA LEU A 572 1.75 9.55 -16.04
C LEU A 572 1.63 11.03 -15.67
N PRO A 573 2.62 11.88 -16.03
CA PRO A 573 2.42 13.31 -16.10
C PRO A 573 1.50 13.67 -17.29
N TYR A 574 0.69 14.70 -17.10
CA TYR A 574 -0.04 15.38 -18.17
C TYR A 574 0.95 16.10 -19.10
N PRO A 575 0.61 16.38 -20.37
CA PRO A 575 1.54 16.99 -21.35
C PRO A 575 2.14 18.34 -20.97
N ASN A 576 1.57 19.06 -19.98
CA ASN A 576 2.14 20.31 -19.45
C ASN A 576 3.17 20.10 -18.32
N GLY A 577 3.30 18.87 -17.79
CA GLY A 577 4.18 18.53 -16.67
C GLY A 577 3.75 19.06 -15.29
N LEU A 578 2.58 19.70 -15.18
CA LEU A 578 2.04 20.37 -13.98
C LEU A 578 0.84 19.64 -13.36
N THR A 579 0.25 18.68 -14.07
CA THR A 579 -0.84 17.82 -13.61
C THR A 579 -0.40 16.37 -13.75
N PHE A 580 -0.85 15.50 -12.86
CA PHE A 580 -0.43 14.10 -12.79
C PHE A 580 -1.65 13.19 -12.68
N PHE A 581 -1.57 12.00 -13.22
CA PHE A 581 -2.62 10.98 -13.13
C PHE A 581 -2.00 9.64 -12.77
N GLY A 582 -2.74 8.80 -12.07
CA GLY A 582 -2.34 7.41 -11.88
C GLY A 582 -3.42 6.57 -11.23
N GLY A 583 -3.35 5.28 -11.48
CA GLY A 583 -4.11 4.27 -10.76
C GLY A 583 -3.36 3.84 -9.52
N THR A 584 -4.10 3.67 -8.42
CA THR A 584 -3.55 3.32 -7.11
C THR A 584 -4.33 2.17 -6.49
N GLN A 585 -3.64 1.40 -5.67
CA GLN A 585 -4.21 0.35 -4.86
C GLN A 585 -5.18 0.94 -3.82
N ASP A 586 -6.39 0.39 -3.78
CA ASP A 586 -7.55 0.71 -2.92
C ASP A 586 -8.10 2.17 -3.02
N ASN A 587 -7.25 3.13 -3.41
CA ASN A 587 -7.46 4.58 -3.33
C ASN A 587 -7.86 5.22 -4.69
N GLY A 588 -8.07 4.40 -5.72
CA GLY A 588 -8.69 4.80 -6.98
C GLY A 588 -7.73 5.20 -8.09
N ASN A 589 -8.32 5.65 -9.20
CA ASN A 589 -7.63 6.53 -10.12
C ASN A 589 -7.69 7.96 -9.58
N ILE A 590 -6.53 8.61 -9.55
CA ILE A 590 -6.34 9.89 -8.87
C ILE A 590 -5.69 10.92 -9.80
N ARG A 591 -5.99 12.20 -9.57
CA ARG A 591 -5.44 13.34 -10.30
C ARG A 591 -4.77 14.32 -9.34
N GLY A 592 -3.51 14.64 -9.61
CA GLY A 592 -2.68 15.58 -8.85
C GLY A 592 -2.35 16.86 -9.60
N GLN A 593 -1.94 17.90 -8.87
CA GLN A 593 -1.40 19.15 -9.39
C GLN A 593 -0.11 19.55 -8.66
N LEU A 594 0.82 20.20 -9.37
CA LEU A 594 2.14 20.58 -8.85
C LEU A 594 2.10 21.66 -7.76
N ASP A 595 1.05 22.47 -7.70
CA ASP A 595 0.94 23.60 -6.78
C ASP A 595 0.96 23.19 -5.29
N SER A 596 0.57 21.96 -4.98
CA SER A 596 0.63 21.41 -3.63
C SER A 596 0.68 19.88 -3.65
N PRO A 597 1.55 19.24 -2.85
CA PRO A 597 1.56 17.78 -2.70
C PRO A 597 0.28 17.22 -2.05
N ASN A 598 -0.63 18.08 -1.60
CA ASN A 598 -1.95 17.72 -1.09
C ASN A 598 -3.10 18.09 -2.04
N ASN A 599 -2.81 18.57 -3.26
CA ASN A 599 -3.83 18.84 -4.27
C ASN A 599 -4.00 17.61 -5.17
N TRP A 600 -4.45 16.51 -4.56
CA TRP A 600 -4.82 15.27 -5.24
C TRP A 600 -6.28 14.92 -4.97
N ASN A 601 -6.98 14.45 -6.01
CA ASN A 601 -8.40 14.15 -5.95
C ASN A 601 -8.65 12.77 -6.58
N VAL A 602 -9.51 11.96 -5.94
CA VAL A 602 -10.03 10.72 -6.54
C VAL A 602 -10.97 11.08 -7.68
N ILE A 603 -10.67 10.57 -8.87
CA ILE A 603 -11.49 10.73 -10.09
C ILE A 603 -12.27 9.46 -10.45
N TYR A 604 -11.88 8.30 -9.91
CA TYR A 604 -12.60 7.03 -10.03
C TYR A 604 -12.22 6.11 -8.86
N SER A 605 -13.19 5.49 -8.17
CA SER A 605 -12.97 4.81 -6.87
C SER A 605 -12.57 3.32 -6.96
N GLY A 606 -12.06 2.76 -5.85
CA GLY A 606 -11.60 1.38 -5.62
C GLY A 606 -10.18 1.15 -6.13
N ASP A 607 -9.84 -0.03 -6.68
CA ASP A 607 -8.54 -0.15 -7.36
C ASP A 607 -8.48 0.66 -8.66
N GLY A 608 -7.35 1.30 -8.93
CA GLY A 608 -7.08 1.97 -10.20
C GLY A 608 -5.84 1.40 -10.88
N GLY A 609 -5.96 1.01 -12.16
CA GLY A 609 -4.89 0.39 -12.94
C GLY A 609 -4.14 1.34 -13.88
N TYR A 610 -4.03 0.94 -15.14
CA TYR A 610 -3.38 1.78 -16.16
C TYR A 610 -4.15 3.07 -16.44
N VAL A 611 -3.43 4.10 -16.89
CA VAL A 611 -3.99 5.40 -17.27
C VAL A 611 -3.36 5.88 -18.58
N ALA A 612 -4.14 6.56 -19.43
CA ALA A 612 -3.65 7.28 -20.60
C ALA A 612 -4.34 8.64 -20.75
N ILE A 613 -3.64 9.58 -21.40
CA ILE A 613 -4.03 10.98 -21.54
C ILE A 613 -3.79 11.37 -23.00
N ASN A 614 -4.81 11.87 -23.69
CA ASN A 614 -4.64 12.36 -25.06
C ASN A 614 -3.73 13.61 -25.07
N PRO A 615 -2.60 13.60 -25.80
CA PRO A 615 -1.67 14.72 -25.80
C PRO A 615 -2.21 15.97 -26.52
N SER A 616 -3.23 15.84 -27.38
CA SER A 616 -3.78 16.95 -28.17
C SER A 616 -5.18 17.44 -27.73
N ASP A 617 -6.06 16.55 -27.25
CA ASP A 617 -7.27 16.97 -26.50
C ASP A 617 -7.19 16.47 -25.07
N THR A 618 -6.70 17.35 -24.23
CA THR A 618 -6.27 17.06 -22.88
C THR A 618 -7.46 16.82 -21.91
N ASN A 619 -8.70 16.97 -22.38
CA ASN A 619 -9.91 16.52 -21.68
C ASN A 619 -10.20 15.02 -21.86
N MET A 620 -9.59 14.37 -22.85
CA MET A 620 -9.77 12.94 -23.10
C MET A 620 -8.79 12.13 -22.27
N LEU A 621 -9.35 11.29 -21.40
CA LEU A 621 -8.64 10.49 -20.42
C LEU A 621 -9.16 9.06 -20.48
N TRP A 622 -8.30 8.09 -20.25
CA TRP A 622 -8.66 6.70 -20.07
C TRP A 622 -8.02 6.18 -18.79
N TYR A 623 -8.76 5.35 -18.07
CA TYR A 623 -8.28 4.69 -16.87
C TYR A 623 -8.99 3.37 -16.66
N GLU A 624 -8.26 2.41 -16.12
CA GLU A 624 -8.79 1.11 -15.74
C GLU A 624 -9.16 1.07 -14.25
N TYR A 625 -10.20 0.32 -13.94
CA TYR A 625 -10.43 -0.24 -12.60
C TYR A 625 -9.53 -1.46 -12.41
N THR A 626 -10.05 -2.65 -12.72
CA THR A 626 -9.34 -3.93 -12.75
C THR A 626 -9.94 -4.85 -13.81
N ASN A 627 -9.20 -5.88 -14.25
CA ASN A 627 -9.68 -6.97 -15.12
C ASN A 627 -10.48 -6.47 -16.34
N LEU A 628 -9.84 -5.70 -17.25
CA LEU A 628 -10.43 -5.11 -18.46
C LEU A 628 -11.46 -3.97 -18.21
N ASN A 629 -11.76 -3.57 -16.98
CA ASN A 629 -12.74 -2.49 -16.74
C ASN A 629 -12.16 -1.08 -17.04
N ILE A 630 -11.83 -0.83 -18.31
CA ILE A 630 -11.45 0.49 -18.85
C ILE A 630 -12.68 1.38 -19.01
N VAL A 631 -12.55 2.61 -18.55
CA VAL A 631 -13.47 3.71 -18.85
C VAL A 631 -12.74 4.84 -19.56
N ARG A 632 -13.53 5.62 -20.29
CA ARG A 632 -13.10 6.87 -20.92
C ARG A 632 -13.81 8.05 -20.27
N SER A 633 -13.11 9.16 -20.13
CA SER A 633 -13.69 10.47 -19.88
C SER A 633 -13.36 11.38 -21.06
N VAL A 634 -14.29 12.30 -21.35
CA VAL A 634 -14.21 13.24 -22.48
C VAL A 634 -14.43 14.69 -22.03
N ASP A 635 -14.31 14.93 -20.73
CA ASP A 635 -14.60 16.19 -20.03
C ASP A 635 -13.67 16.40 -18.81
N GLY A 636 -12.44 15.87 -18.89
CA GLY A 636 -11.41 16.09 -17.88
C GLY A 636 -11.62 15.31 -16.58
N ALA A 637 -12.24 14.13 -16.67
CA ALA A 637 -12.72 13.29 -15.57
C ALA A 637 -13.88 13.92 -14.79
N SER A 638 -14.83 14.57 -15.46
CA SER A 638 -16.09 15.01 -14.86
C SER A 638 -17.18 13.92 -14.95
N THR A 639 -17.20 13.17 -16.05
CA THR A 639 -18.03 11.98 -16.27
C THR A 639 -17.21 10.85 -16.92
N THR A 640 -17.74 9.61 -16.85
CA THR A 640 -17.10 8.41 -17.39
C THR A 640 -18.07 7.53 -18.16
N GLU A 641 -17.60 6.94 -19.27
CA GLU A 641 -18.33 5.96 -20.08
C GLU A 641 -17.50 4.67 -20.25
N LYS A 642 -18.18 3.53 -20.50
CA LYS A 642 -17.51 2.24 -20.73
C LYS A 642 -16.68 2.28 -22.01
N PHE A 643 -15.45 1.77 -21.97
CA PHE A 643 -14.56 1.79 -23.13
C PHE A 643 -14.08 0.38 -23.53
N THR A 644 -15.00 -0.58 -23.61
CA THR A 644 -14.69 -1.99 -23.95
C THR A 644 -15.51 -2.57 -25.12
N ALA A 645 -16.33 -1.75 -25.81
CA ALA A 645 -17.19 -2.23 -26.90
C ALA A 645 -16.33 -2.81 -28.05
N GLY A 646 -16.73 -3.98 -28.55
CA GLY A 646 -15.98 -4.75 -29.57
C GLY A 646 -14.99 -5.78 -29.02
N ILE A 647 -14.61 -5.71 -27.74
CA ILE A 647 -13.80 -6.76 -27.11
C ILE A 647 -14.72 -7.95 -26.81
N THR A 648 -14.54 -9.04 -27.54
CA THR A 648 -15.32 -10.30 -27.40
C THR A 648 -14.63 -11.33 -26.51
N GLU A 649 -13.47 -10.99 -25.97
CA GLU A 649 -12.68 -11.81 -25.06
C GLU A 649 -13.17 -11.68 -23.61
N PRO A 650 -13.22 -12.77 -22.82
CA PRO A 650 -13.58 -12.70 -21.39
C PRO A 650 -12.60 -11.84 -20.59
N SER A 651 -13.12 -11.15 -19.56
CA SER A 651 -12.33 -10.28 -18.67
C SER A 651 -11.19 -11.02 -17.95
N GLU A 652 -11.37 -12.31 -17.71
CA GLU A 652 -10.45 -13.20 -16.99
C GLU A 652 -9.15 -13.46 -17.77
N ASN A 653 -9.12 -13.16 -19.07
CA ASN A 653 -7.91 -13.25 -19.89
C ASN A 653 -7.01 -12.01 -19.79
N PHE A 654 -7.48 -10.94 -19.15
CA PHE A 654 -6.75 -9.69 -18.93
C PHE A 654 -6.15 -9.72 -17.52
N GLY A 655 -5.01 -9.04 -17.34
CA GLY A 655 -4.40 -8.94 -16.01
C GLY A 655 -5.30 -8.19 -15.03
N PHE A 656 -5.12 -8.44 -13.73
CA PHE A 656 -5.80 -7.68 -12.68
C PHE A 656 -5.65 -6.17 -12.88
N ILE A 657 -4.44 -5.73 -13.23
CA ILE A 657 -4.13 -4.40 -13.75
C ILE A 657 -3.80 -4.57 -15.24
N ALA A 658 -4.75 -4.25 -16.12
CA ALA A 658 -4.64 -4.50 -17.56
C ALA A 658 -3.91 -3.35 -18.30
N PRO A 659 -2.78 -3.61 -18.97
CA PRO A 659 -2.03 -2.59 -19.70
C PRO A 659 -2.73 -2.16 -20.99
N PHE A 660 -2.88 -0.84 -21.17
CA PHE A 660 -3.30 -0.24 -22.44
C PHE A 660 -2.43 0.97 -22.77
N ALA A 661 -2.26 1.26 -24.06
CA ALA A 661 -1.42 2.33 -24.55
C ALA A 661 -2.09 3.11 -25.69
N GLN A 662 -1.96 4.43 -25.68
CA GLN A 662 -2.32 5.28 -26.81
C GLN A 662 -1.13 5.42 -27.76
N ASP A 663 -1.38 5.45 -29.06
CA ASP A 663 -0.33 5.62 -30.07
C ASP A 663 0.22 7.06 -30.02
N PRO A 664 1.54 7.25 -29.78
CA PRO A 664 2.17 8.56 -29.65
C PRO A 664 2.16 9.38 -30.96
N THR A 665 1.87 8.75 -32.09
CA THR A 665 1.83 9.37 -33.42
C THR A 665 0.41 9.51 -34.00
N ASN A 666 -0.57 8.82 -33.40
CA ASN A 666 -1.97 8.86 -33.82
C ASN A 666 -2.90 8.84 -32.57
N PRO A 667 -3.38 9.99 -32.08
CA PRO A 667 -4.17 10.03 -30.85
C PRO A 667 -5.50 9.28 -30.95
N ASN A 668 -5.99 8.97 -32.17
CA ASN A 668 -7.21 8.19 -32.36
C ASN A 668 -6.98 6.69 -32.16
N ARG A 669 -5.72 6.23 -32.12
CA ARG A 669 -5.35 4.83 -32.01
C ARG A 669 -4.96 4.44 -30.59
N MET A 670 -5.54 3.35 -30.11
CA MET A 670 -5.20 2.73 -28.82
C MET A 670 -5.05 1.22 -28.95
N TRP A 671 -4.29 0.64 -28.03
CA TRP A 671 -4.00 -0.78 -27.94
C TRP A 671 -4.25 -1.29 -26.51
N ILE A 672 -4.87 -2.45 -26.38
CA ILE A 672 -4.98 -3.24 -25.14
C ILE A 672 -4.79 -4.72 -25.49
N GLY A 673 -4.45 -5.58 -24.52
CA GLY A 673 -4.36 -7.02 -24.75
C GLY A 673 -4.82 -7.87 -23.58
N GLY A 674 -5.48 -8.98 -23.93
CA GLY A 674 -5.71 -10.12 -23.04
C GLY A 674 -4.76 -11.25 -23.46
N SER A 675 -5.33 -12.39 -23.88
CA SER A 675 -4.64 -13.40 -24.72
C SER A 675 -4.52 -12.98 -26.20
N LYS A 676 -5.21 -11.90 -26.61
CA LYS A 676 -5.20 -11.35 -27.98
C LYS A 676 -4.86 -9.86 -27.97
N PRO A 677 -4.22 -9.33 -29.05
CA PRO A 677 -4.05 -7.90 -29.24
C PRO A 677 -5.35 -7.28 -29.78
N TRP A 678 -5.77 -6.16 -29.16
CA TRP A 678 -6.95 -5.39 -29.53
C TRP A 678 -6.55 -3.97 -29.91
N ARG A 679 -7.14 -3.43 -30.99
CA ARG A 679 -6.88 -2.07 -31.49
C ARG A 679 -8.18 -1.28 -31.66
N ALA A 680 -8.19 -0.05 -31.16
CA ALA A 680 -9.17 0.96 -31.53
C ALA A 680 -8.51 1.98 -32.48
N ASP A 681 -9.23 2.47 -33.49
CA ASP A 681 -8.77 3.54 -34.42
C ASP A 681 -9.63 4.81 -34.34
N ASN A 682 -10.67 4.79 -33.52
CA ASN A 682 -11.66 5.84 -33.31
C ASN A 682 -11.74 6.25 -31.82
N ALA A 683 -10.66 6.04 -31.06
CA ALA A 683 -10.66 6.17 -29.60
C ALA A 683 -11.05 7.56 -29.09
N THR A 684 -10.87 8.59 -29.91
CA THR A 684 -11.18 10.01 -29.63
C THR A 684 -12.59 10.44 -30.04
N VAL A 685 -13.37 9.60 -30.72
CA VAL A 685 -14.69 9.99 -31.26
C VAL A 685 -15.69 10.28 -30.12
N LYS A 686 -16.34 11.45 -30.17
CA LYS A 686 -17.28 11.94 -29.17
C LYS A 686 -18.57 12.46 -29.83
N PRO A 687 -19.78 12.05 -29.39
CA PRO A 687 -20.03 10.94 -28.46
C PRO A 687 -19.57 9.60 -29.08
N LEU A 688 -19.45 8.54 -28.26
CA LEU A 688 -19.39 7.18 -28.82
C LEU A 688 -20.69 6.90 -29.57
N PRO A 689 -20.66 6.43 -30.83
CA PRO A 689 -21.87 6.02 -31.52
C PRO A 689 -22.42 4.73 -30.91
N ASP A 690 -23.73 4.68 -30.69
CA ASP A 690 -24.41 3.47 -30.22
C ASP A 690 -24.18 2.30 -31.20
N ASN A 691 -23.92 1.10 -30.66
CA ASN A 691 -23.73 -0.15 -31.42
C ASN A 691 -22.52 -0.17 -32.37
N ILE A 692 -21.45 0.59 -32.08
CA ILE A 692 -20.15 0.44 -32.77
C ILE A 692 -19.14 -0.28 -31.87
N ASP A 693 -18.51 -1.31 -32.43
CA ASP A 693 -17.30 -1.91 -31.90
C ASP A 693 -16.15 -0.89 -31.99
N ILE A 694 -15.72 -0.38 -30.83
CA ILE A 694 -14.60 0.56 -30.71
C ILE A 694 -13.28 -0.19 -30.90
N TRP A 695 -13.20 -1.36 -30.27
CA TRP A 695 -12.07 -2.26 -30.34
C TRP A 695 -12.29 -3.34 -31.39
N THR A 696 -11.25 -3.59 -32.17
CA THR A 696 -11.19 -4.67 -33.15
C THR A 696 -10.04 -5.59 -32.80
N GLN A 697 -10.23 -6.91 -32.95
CA GLN A 697 -9.15 -7.87 -32.76
C GLN A 697 -8.09 -7.64 -33.85
N ALA A 698 -6.83 -7.45 -33.44
CA ALA A 698 -5.72 -6.98 -34.27
C ALA A 698 -4.63 -8.05 -34.50
N GLY A 699 -4.93 -9.31 -34.17
CA GLY A 699 -4.09 -10.45 -34.44
C GLY A 699 -4.66 -11.76 -33.91
N THR A 700 -3.99 -12.86 -34.21
CA THR A 700 -4.31 -14.17 -33.63
C THR A 700 -4.07 -14.19 -32.12
N GLU A 701 -4.59 -15.21 -31.44
CA GLU A 701 -4.25 -15.48 -30.04
C GLU A 701 -2.73 -15.64 -29.85
N PHE A 702 -2.21 -15.18 -28.71
CA PHE A 702 -0.81 -15.32 -28.33
C PHE A 702 -0.52 -16.79 -28.01
N ASN A 703 -0.27 -17.58 -29.08
CA ASN A 703 -0.14 -19.04 -29.07
C ASN A 703 0.33 -19.65 -27.74
N THR A 704 -0.59 -20.39 -27.11
CA THR A 704 -0.36 -21.33 -26.03
C THR A 704 0.71 -22.38 -26.41
N LYS A 705 1.16 -23.17 -25.41
CA LYS A 705 2.13 -24.27 -25.55
C LYS A 705 1.91 -25.10 -26.83
N ALA A 706 3.01 -25.52 -27.47
CA ALA A 706 2.95 -26.42 -28.62
C ALA A 706 2.12 -27.69 -28.32
N ALA A 707 1.36 -28.16 -29.31
CA ALA A 707 0.17 -29.00 -29.17
C ALA A 707 0.37 -30.48 -28.74
N THR A 708 1.36 -30.78 -27.88
CA THR A 708 1.71 -32.17 -27.48
C THR A 708 2.03 -32.36 -25.99
N ALA A 709 1.75 -31.40 -25.11
CA ALA A 709 1.98 -31.54 -23.66
C ALA A 709 0.68 -31.91 -22.89
N PRO A 710 0.69 -32.92 -21.99
CA PRO A 710 -0.50 -33.34 -21.26
C PRO A 710 -0.79 -32.51 -19.99
N THR A 711 -2.08 -32.15 -19.84
CA THR A 711 -2.89 -31.99 -18.62
C THR A 711 -2.49 -31.03 -17.48
N GLU A 712 -3.49 -30.22 -17.09
CA GLU A 712 -3.67 -29.51 -15.80
C GLU A 712 -2.80 -28.28 -15.50
N ASP A 713 -3.08 -27.22 -16.27
CA ASP A 713 -3.18 -25.84 -15.74
C ASP A 713 -4.51 -25.26 -16.28
N PRO A 714 -5.46 -24.83 -15.42
CA PRO A 714 -6.75 -24.30 -15.87
C PRO A 714 -6.67 -22.91 -16.54
N ASN A 715 -5.54 -22.17 -16.43
CA ASN A 715 -5.38 -20.84 -17.03
C ASN A 715 -3.97 -20.67 -17.67
N PRO A 716 -3.75 -21.09 -18.94
CA PRO A 716 -2.46 -20.90 -19.60
C PRO A 716 -2.16 -19.40 -19.82
N LYS A 717 -1.20 -18.87 -19.04
CA LYS A 717 -0.85 -17.44 -18.87
C LYS A 717 -0.31 -16.72 -20.12
N THR A 718 -1.14 -16.59 -21.14
CA THR A 718 -0.86 -15.81 -22.37
C THR A 718 -1.17 -14.32 -22.23
N THR A 719 -1.69 -13.90 -21.07
CA THR A 719 -2.07 -12.55 -20.68
C THR A 719 -0.99 -11.51 -21.00
N THR A 720 -1.42 -10.41 -21.59
CA THR A 720 -0.59 -9.23 -21.86
C THR A 720 -0.24 -8.51 -20.56
N THR A 721 1.04 -8.20 -20.39
CA THR A 721 1.60 -7.51 -19.22
C THR A 721 2.36 -6.23 -19.58
N ALA A 722 2.71 -6.03 -20.86
CA ALA A 722 3.29 -4.78 -21.36
C ALA A 722 2.88 -4.50 -22.81
N ILE A 723 2.77 -3.22 -23.18
CA ILE A 723 2.53 -2.78 -24.56
C ILE A 723 3.52 -1.67 -24.90
N GLY A 724 4.17 -1.77 -26.07
CA GLY A 724 5.08 -0.75 -26.60
C GLY A 724 4.65 -0.32 -28.00
N ILE A 725 4.68 0.98 -28.29
CA ILE A 725 4.34 1.54 -29.61
C ILE A 725 5.49 2.44 -30.04
N SER A 726 5.97 2.28 -31.28
CA SER A 726 7.09 3.08 -31.78
C SER A 726 6.69 4.53 -32.03
N PRO A 727 7.32 5.52 -31.36
CA PRO A 727 7.08 6.94 -31.65
C PRO A 727 7.59 7.38 -33.03
N GLN A 728 8.31 6.50 -33.74
CA GLN A 728 8.82 6.72 -35.09
C GLN A 728 7.97 6.03 -36.17
N ASP A 729 7.05 5.13 -35.80
CA ASP A 729 6.24 4.36 -36.76
C ASP A 729 4.99 3.74 -36.09
N SER A 730 3.81 4.31 -36.33
CA SER A 730 2.51 3.81 -35.84
C SER A 730 2.22 2.33 -36.17
N ASN A 731 2.86 1.78 -37.21
CA ASN A 731 2.67 0.37 -37.57
C ASN A 731 3.55 -0.58 -36.75
N ARG A 732 4.57 -0.07 -36.05
CA ARG A 732 5.47 -0.88 -35.22
C ARG A 732 4.98 -0.92 -33.78
N VAL A 733 4.36 -2.05 -33.43
CA VAL A 733 3.72 -2.29 -32.12
C VAL A 733 4.27 -3.56 -31.50
N TYR A 734 4.27 -3.61 -30.17
CA TYR A 734 4.80 -4.70 -29.34
C TYR A 734 3.83 -5.07 -28.22
N PHE A 735 3.69 -6.36 -27.94
CA PHE A 735 2.95 -6.92 -26.80
C PHE A 735 3.85 -7.88 -26.02
N GLY A 736 4.02 -7.65 -24.73
CA GLY A 736 4.74 -8.52 -23.79
C GLY A 736 3.77 -9.34 -22.96
N THR A 737 4.12 -10.59 -22.62
CA THR A 737 3.23 -11.49 -21.86
C THR A 737 3.83 -12.00 -20.55
N ALA A 738 2.96 -12.54 -19.70
CA ALA A 738 3.30 -13.23 -18.45
C ALA A 738 4.11 -14.54 -18.62
N MET A 739 4.44 -14.93 -19.86
CA MET A 739 5.33 -16.07 -20.20
C MET A 739 6.66 -15.64 -20.84
N GLY A 740 6.97 -14.34 -20.88
CA GLY A 740 8.29 -13.85 -21.29
C GLY A 740 8.47 -13.73 -22.80
N TYR A 741 7.36 -13.81 -23.54
CA TYR A 741 7.32 -13.58 -24.98
C TYR A 741 7.05 -12.10 -25.28
N ILE A 742 7.72 -11.59 -26.32
CA ILE A 742 7.38 -10.33 -26.96
C ILE A 742 6.90 -10.63 -28.38
N TYR A 743 5.68 -10.22 -28.67
CA TYR A 743 5.07 -10.24 -29.99
C TYR A 743 5.24 -8.88 -30.65
N THR A 744 5.60 -8.84 -31.93
CA THR A 744 5.79 -7.60 -32.71
C THR A 744 5.14 -7.68 -34.09
N THR A 745 4.71 -6.54 -34.60
CA THR A 745 4.18 -6.37 -35.96
C THR A 745 4.72 -5.10 -36.62
N ASP A 746 4.85 -5.12 -37.94
CA ASP A 746 5.03 -3.94 -38.81
C ASP A 746 3.72 -3.52 -39.49
N GLN A 747 2.59 -4.10 -39.08
CA GLN A 747 1.28 -3.90 -39.71
C GLN A 747 0.27 -3.30 -38.73
N GLY A 748 0.72 -2.64 -37.65
CA GLY A 748 -0.16 -2.14 -36.58
C GLY A 748 -1.38 -1.35 -37.08
N GLY A 749 -1.22 -0.51 -38.10
CA GLY A 749 -2.31 0.29 -38.66
C GLY A 749 -3.23 -0.42 -39.66
N THR A 750 -2.88 -1.62 -40.12
CA THR A 750 -3.67 -2.46 -41.05
C THR A 750 -4.05 -3.81 -40.44
N ALA A 751 -3.58 -4.10 -39.22
CA ALA A 751 -3.77 -5.36 -38.53
C ALA A 751 -5.27 -5.72 -38.37
N THR A 752 -5.54 -7.01 -38.43
CA THR A 752 -6.85 -7.65 -38.31
C THR A 752 -6.72 -8.91 -37.44
N LYS A 753 -7.84 -9.56 -37.09
CA LYS A 753 -7.86 -10.84 -36.35
C LYS A 753 -7.00 -11.95 -36.97
N ASP A 754 -6.73 -11.88 -38.28
CA ASP A 754 -5.96 -12.86 -39.04
C ASP A 754 -4.47 -12.47 -39.19
N THR A 755 -4.07 -11.33 -38.61
CA THR A 755 -2.67 -10.86 -38.62
C THR A 755 -1.81 -11.70 -37.68
N VAL A 756 -0.76 -12.31 -38.23
CA VAL A 756 0.22 -13.08 -37.46
C VAL A 756 1.30 -12.13 -36.96
N TRP A 757 1.53 -12.13 -35.65
CA TRP A 757 2.59 -11.35 -35.01
C TRP A 757 3.85 -12.21 -34.87
N LEU A 758 5.01 -11.66 -35.21
CA LEU A 758 6.29 -12.32 -34.98
C LEU A 758 6.56 -12.35 -33.48
N ARG A 759 7.19 -13.41 -32.95
CA ARG A 759 7.51 -13.50 -31.52
C ARG A 759 8.94 -13.89 -31.22
N SER A 760 9.47 -13.32 -30.16
CA SER A 760 10.74 -13.68 -29.51
C SER A 760 10.50 -13.93 -28.03
N LYS A 761 11.42 -14.62 -27.34
CA LYS A 761 11.37 -14.86 -25.88
C LYS A 761 12.65 -14.33 -25.25
N LEU A 762 12.54 -13.48 -24.22
CA LEU A 762 13.73 -12.82 -23.63
C LEU A 762 14.63 -13.80 -22.86
N ARG A 763 14.01 -14.75 -22.17
CA ARG A 763 14.66 -15.77 -21.34
C ARG A 763 14.04 -17.13 -21.63
N SER A 764 14.74 -18.23 -21.32
CA SER A 764 14.22 -19.58 -21.56
C SER A 764 13.15 -20.03 -20.56
N ASP A 765 13.18 -19.50 -19.32
CA ASP A 765 12.16 -19.69 -18.30
C ASP A 765 10.90 -18.90 -18.61
N ASP A 766 9.78 -19.25 -17.99
CA ASP A 766 8.61 -18.40 -18.01
C ASP A 766 8.83 -17.26 -17.01
N ASN A 767 8.47 -16.04 -17.41
CA ASN A 767 8.81 -14.79 -16.74
C ASN A 767 7.82 -13.72 -17.18
N VAL A 768 7.71 -12.60 -16.46
CA VAL A 768 6.78 -11.53 -16.84
C VAL A 768 7.51 -10.39 -17.54
N ILE A 769 7.09 -10.08 -18.77
CA ILE A 769 7.51 -8.84 -19.47
C ILE A 769 6.76 -7.66 -18.86
N SER A 770 7.48 -6.77 -18.17
CA SER A 770 6.89 -5.66 -17.42
C SER A 770 6.83 -4.34 -18.18
N SER A 771 7.77 -4.12 -19.11
CA SER A 771 7.83 -2.89 -19.92
C SER A 771 8.41 -3.18 -21.29
N ILE A 772 7.97 -2.42 -22.31
CA ILE A 772 8.56 -2.41 -23.66
C ILE A 772 8.59 -0.97 -24.14
N THR A 773 9.79 -0.41 -24.29
CA THR A 773 10.01 0.99 -24.65
C THR A 773 10.84 1.08 -25.94
N PRO A 774 10.21 1.35 -27.09
CA PRO A 774 10.91 1.68 -28.32
C PRO A 774 11.74 2.96 -28.16
N ASP A 775 12.94 2.99 -28.73
CA ASP A 775 13.80 4.17 -28.67
C ASP A 775 13.13 5.35 -29.40
N PRO A 776 13.10 6.56 -28.82
CA PRO A 776 12.45 7.72 -29.46
C PRO A 776 13.23 8.29 -30.66
N LEU A 777 14.51 7.93 -30.82
CA LEU A 777 15.41 8.52 -31.82
C LEU A 777 16.04 7.49 -32.79
N LEU A 778 16.07 6.19 -32.44
CA LEU A 778 16.69 5.13 -33.27
C LEU A 778 15.65 4.13 -33.78
N LYS A 779 15.35 4.16 -35.08
CA LYS A 779 14.37 3.23 -35.66
C LYS A 779 14.85 1.79 -35.48
N GLY A 780 13.96 0.93 -34.98
CA GLY A 780 14.23 -0.48 -34.72
C GLY A 780 15.03 -0.79 -33.46
N THR A 781 15.46 0.23 -32.69
CA THR A 781 15.95 0.00 -31.33
C THR A 781 14.77 -0.04 -30.36
N VAL A 782 14.71 -1.06 -29.51
CA VAL A 782 13.66 -1.23 -28.49
C VAL A 782 14.25 -1.89 -27.26
N TYR A 783 13.80 -1.45 -26.09
CA TYR A 783 14.20 -1.98 -24.78
C TYR A 783 13.02 -2.68 -24.12
N ALA A 784 13.29 -3.68 -23.27
CA ALA A 784 12.26 -4.38 -22.51
C ALA A 784 12.78 -4.81 -21.14
N THR A 785 11.88 -4.97 -20.18
CA THR A 785 12.19 -5.38 -18.81
C THR A 785 11.44 -6.62 -18.36
N VAL A 786 12.02 -7.34 -17.41
CA VAL A 786 11.46 -8.53 -16.76
C VAL A 786 11.31 -8.26 -15.27
N SER A 787 10.10 -8.40 -14.75
CA SER A 787 9.80 -8.17 -13.32
C SER A 787 9.94 -9.40 -12.44
N THR A 788 10.05 -10.62 -12.98
CA THR A 788 10.26 -11.82 -12.16
C THR A 788 11.73 -11.99 -11.76
N PHE A 789 12.00 -12.40 -10.53
CA PHE A 789 13.33 -12.85 -10.10
C PHE A 789 13.88 -13.99 -10.97
N ASN A 790 15.17 -14.24 -10.85
CA ASN A 790 15.82 -15.32 -11.57
C ASN A 790 15.50 -16.71 -10.99
N SER A 791 14.86 -17.56 -11.81
CA SER A 791 14.75 -19.01 -11.56
C SER A 791 16.11 -19.69 -11.42
N THR A 792 17.12 -19.14 -12.10
CA THR A 792 18.51 -19.61 -12.09
C THR A 792 19.41 -18.41 -12.35
N THR A 793 20.49 -18.29 -11.58
CA THR A 793 21.40 -17.13 -11.56
C THR A 793 21.94 -16.76 -12.95
N GLY A 794 22.02 -15.46 -13.24
CA GLY A 794 22.63 -14.94 -14.47
C GLY A 794 21.66 -14.74 -15.65
N ARG A 795 20.35 -14.87 -15.42
CA ARG A 795 19.33 -14.38 -16.36
C ARG A 795 19.18 -12.87 -16.21
N GLY A 796 18.85 -12.20 -17.32
CA GLY A 796 18.74 -10.75 -17.35
C GLY A 796 17.40 -10.21 -16.85
N HIS A 797 17.38 -8.94 -16.47
CA HIS A 797 16.19 -8.15 -16.18
C HIS A 797 15.93 -7.06 -17.21
N VAL A 798 16.96 -6.53 -17.88
CA VAL A 798 16.87 -5.47 -18.89
C VAL A 798 17.46 -5.97 -20.19
N PHE A 799 16.71 -5.81 -21.28
CA PHE A 799 17.07 -6.31 -22.60
C PHE A 799 16.97 -5.22 -23.65
N LYS A 800 17.83 -5.32 -24.68
CA LYS A 800 17.86 -4.43 -25.84
C LYS A 800 17.80 -5.24 -27.13
N SER A 801 16.97 -4.80 -28.06
CA SER A 801 16.99 -5.19 -29.47
C SER A 801 17.38 -3.99 -30.33
N VAL A 802 18.07 -4.26 -31.44
CA VAL A 802 18.40 -3.29 -32.50
C VAL A 802 17.83 -3.69 -33.87
N ASP A 803 17.03 -4.76 -33.89
CA ASP A 803 16.38 -5.33 -35.07
C ASP A 803 14.85 -5.39 -34.91
N SER A 804 14.30 -4.44 -34.16
CA SER A 804 12.86 -4.26 -33.91
C SER A 804 12.20 -5.44 -33.17
N GLY A 805 12.87 -5.96 -32.13
CA GLY A 805 12.36 -6.98 -31.21
C GLY A 805 12.47 -8.42 -31.70
N LEU A 806 13.26 -8.69 -32.74
CA LEU A 806 13.47 -10.05 -33.25
C LEU A 806 14.54 -10.79 -32.43
N ASN A 807 15.68 -10.15 -32.19
CA ASN A 807 16.74 -10.66 -31.32
C ASN A 807 17.02 -9.68 -30.17
N TRP A 808 17.28 -10.24 -28.99
CA TRP A 808 17.46 -9.48 -27.75
C TRP A 808 18.79 -9.80 -27.08
N THR A 809 19.44 -8.77 -26.57
CA THR A 809 20.68 -8.83 -25.80
C THR A 809 20.39 -8.42 -24.36
N ASN A 810 20.84 -9.20 -23.38
CA ASN A 810 20.84 -8.81 -21.97
C ASN A 810 21.79 -7.62 -21.76
N ILE A 811 21.29 -6.54 -21.15
CA ILE A 811 22.02 -5.31 -20.84
C ILE A 811 21.94 -4.95 -19.34
N ASP A 812 21.89 -5.94 -18.45
CA ASP A 812 22.05 -5.74 -17.00
C ASP A 812 23.46 -5.25 -16.62
N GLY A 813 24.42 -5.28 -17.55
CA GLY A 813 25.84 -5.01 -17.30
C GLY A 813 26.57 -6.21 -16.70
N SER A 814 27.67 -5.96 -15.99
CA SER A 814 28.44 -7.01 -15.31
C SER A 814 29.17 -6.51 -14.05
N GLY A 815 29.52 -7.45 -13.16
CA GLY A 815 30.32 -7.17 -11.97
C GLY A 815 29.65 -6.21 -10.98
N PRO A 816 30.41 -5.29 -10.32
CA PRO A 816 29.87 -4.42 -9.28
C PRO A 816 28.98 -3.28 -9.80
N THR A 817 28.83 -3.16 -11.12
CA THR A 817 27.96 -2.18 -11.81
C THR A 817 26.81 -2.87 -12.55
N ALA A 818 26.56 -4.15 -12.30
CA ALA A 818 25.40 -4.85 -12.84
C ALA A 818 24.14 -4.48 -12.06
N ILE A 819 22.99 -4.47 -12.75
CA ILE A 819 21.68 -4.55 -12.10
C ILE A 819 21.65 -5.80 -11.21
N PRO A 820 21.18 -5.71 -9.96
CA PRO A 820 20.98 -6.88 -9.11
C PRO A 820 19.84 -7.77 -9.64
N ASP A 821 19.83 -9.04 -9.24
CA ASP A 821 18.68 -9.93 -9.45
C ASP A 821 17.47 -9.39 -8.64
N VAL A 822 16.64 -8.58 -9.30
CA VAL A 822 15.51 -7.86 -8.69
C VAL A 822 14.44 -7.56 -9.74
N PRO A 823 13.15 -7.60 -9.38
CA PRO A 823 12.06 -7.13 -10.22
C PRO A 823 12.29 -5.73 -10.79
N VAL A 824 12.34 -5.62 -12.12
CA VAL A 824 12.36 -4.36 -12.87
C VAL A 824 11.01 -4.20 -13.57
N HIS A 825 10.34 -3.06 -13.36
CA HIS A 825 8.95 -2.82 -13.78
C HIS A 825 8.82 -1.86 -14.96
N SER A 826 9.73 -0.90 -15.09
CA SER A 826 9.68 0.12 -16.14
C SER A 826 11.07 0.46 -16.66
N ILE A 827 11.15 0.83 -17.95
CA ILE A 827 12.34 1.42 -18.57
C ILE A 827 11.97 2.65 -19.39
N VAL A 828 12.73 3.73 -19.25
CA VAL A 828 12.62 4.91 -20.12
C VAL A 828 13.96 5.25 -20.74
N VAL A 829 13.90 5.66 -22.01
CA VAL A 829 15.04 6.13 -22.79
C VAL A 829 15.01 7.65 -22.80
N ASP A 830 16.11 8.29 -22.41
CA ASP A 830 16.24 9.73 -22.49
C ASP A 830 16.24 10.19 -23.98
N PRO A 831 15.29 11.04 -24.42
CA PRO A 831 15.24 11.51 -25.79
C PRO A 831 16.26 12.62 -26.11
N ASN A 832 17.30 12.83 -25.28
CA ASN A 832 18.31 13.87 -25.52
C ASN A 832 19.08 13.60 -26.82
N PRO A 833 19.05 14.48 -27.85
CA PRO A 833 19.83 14.32 -29.06
C PRO A 833 21.35 14.31 -28.85
N LYS A 834 21.86 14.85 -27.73
CA LYS A 834 23.28 14.79 -27.38
C LYS A 834 23.72 13.40 -26.94
N ASP A 835 22.83 12.65 -26.29
CA ASP A 835 23.09 11.28 -25.80
C ASP A 835 22.87 10.22 -26.90
N GLN A 836 22.88 10.61 -28.18
CA GLN A 836 22.57 9.69 -29.28
C GLN A 836 23.53 8.49 -29.40
N ASN A 837 24.77 8.64 -28.94
CA ASN A 837 25.81 7.60 -28.97
C ASN A 837 25.93 6.84 -27.64
N THR A 838 25.53 7.46 -26.53
CA THR A 838 25.72 6.97 -25.15
C THR A 838 24.44 6.40 -24.55
N ARG A 839 23.25 6.81 -25.01
CA ARG A 839 21.92 6.34 -24.60
C ARG A 839 21.75 6.27 -23.08
N ARG A 840 21.30 7.39 -22.51
CA ARG A 840 20.91 7.44 -21.11
C ARG A 840 19.60 6.68 -20.89
N LEU A 841 19.63 5.72 -19.97
CA LEU A 841 18.50 4.84 -19.62
C LEU A 841 18.20 4.99 -18.13
N TYR A 842 16.93 4.90 -17.76
CA TYR A 842 16.50 4.76 -16.37
C TYR A 842 15.55 3.58 -16.25
N VAL A 843 15.68 2.80 -15.18
CA VAL A 843 14.80 1.68 -14.88
C VAL A 843 14.22 1.77 -13.47
N GLY A 844 12.92 1.53 -13.35
CA GLY A 844 12.22 1.42 -12.06
C GLY A 844 12.17 -0.03 -11.61
N SER A 845 12.51 -0.28 -10.33
CA SER A 845 12.59 -1.61 -9.74
C SER A 845 11.91 -1.69 -8.38
N ASP A 846 11.83 -2.88 -7.79
CA ASP A 846 11.36 -3.07 -6.41
C ASP A 846 12.21 -2.35 -5.34
N ILE A 847 13.43 -1.89 -5.67
CA ILE A 847 14.36 -1.24 -4.73
C ILE A 847 14.78 0.18 -5.17
N GLY A 848 13.99 0.80 -6.07
CA GLY A 848 14.19 2.17 -6.54
C GLY A 848 14.59 2.26 -8.01
N VAL A 849 15.23 3.37 -8.38
CA VAL A 849 15.68 3.63 -9.75
C VAL A 849 17.16 3.28 -9.93
N PHE A 850 17.48 2.69 -11.08
CA PHE A 850 18.85 2.62 -11.59
C PHE A 850 18.98 3.42 -12.87
N SER A 851 20.16 3.99 -13.11
CA SER A 851 20.49 4.75 -14.32
C SER A 851 21.71 4.15 -15.02
N SER A 852 21.74 4.25 -16.34
CA SER A 852 22.90 3.97 -17.19
C SER A 852 23.14 5.18 -18.08
N THR A 853 24.41 5.54 -18.29
CA THR A 853 24.84 6.61 -19.20
C THR A 853 25.65 6.07 -20.39
N ASP A 854 25.61 4.74 -20.61
CA ASP A 854 26.38 4.03 -21.65
C ASP A 854 25.55 2.96 -22.38
N GLY A 855 24.21 3.07 -22.34
CA GLY A 855 23.29 2.22 -23.08
C GLY A 855 23.07 0.83 -22.49
N GLY A 856 23.36 0.68 -21.18
CA GLY A 856 23.21 -0.56 -20.42
C GLY A 856 24.49 -1.40 -20.30
N LEU A 857 25.67 -0.82 -20.51
CA LEU A 857 26.94 -1.53 -20.24
C LEU A 857 27.29 -1.47 -18.75
N THR A 858 27.01 -0.35 -18.09
CA THR A 858 27.13 -0.17 -16.64
C THR A 858 25.92 0.56 -16.07
N TRP A 859 25.60 0.25 -14.80
CA TRP A 859 24.48 0.84 -14.06
C TRP A 859 24.92 1.41 -12.71
N ALA A 860 24.21 2.46 -12.28
CA ALA A 860 24.36 3.13 -11.00
C ALA A 860 22.98 3.28 -10.32
N VAL A 861 22.96 3.30 -8.99
CA VAL A 861 21.75 3.60 -8.21
C VAL A 861 21.39 5.09 -8.38
N GLU A 862 20.12 5.38 -8.63
CA GLU A 862 19.57 6.75 -8.72
C GLU A 862 18.38 6.95 -7.76
N ASN A 863 18.63 6.67 -6.48
CA ASN A 863 17.74 7.04 -5.38
C ASN A 863 18.30 8.29 -4.66
N THR A 864 18.74 9.31 -5.41
CA THR A 864 19.17 10.56 -4.77
C THR A 864 17.94 11.29 -4.21
N GLY A 865 17.89 11.52 -2.90
CA GLY A 865 16.79 12.25 -2.26
C GLY A 865 15.46 11.49 -2.01
N PHE A 866 15.31 10.23 -2.38
CA PHE A 866 14.16 9.40 -1.98
C PHE A 866 14.53 7.94 -1.69
N ALA A 867 13.55 7.16 -1.22
CA ALA A 867 13.78 5.88 -0.56
C ALA A 867 13.99 4.68 -1.51
N ASN A 868 14.54 3.58 -0.97
CA ASN A 868 14.46 2.27 -1.61
C ASN A 868 13.00 1.79 -1.57
N VAL A 869 12.24 2.12 -2.61
CA VAL A 869 10.82 1.82 -2.77
C VAL A 869 10.58 1.22 -4.15
N ILE A 870 9.51 0.43 -4.29
CA ILE A 870 9.04 -0.08 -5.57
C ILE A 870 8.69 1.09 -6.49
N VAL A 871 9.32 1.17 -7.66
CA VAL A 871 9.03 2.17 -8.71
C VAL A 871 8.35 1.48 -9.88
N GLN A 872 7.03 1.62 -9.97
CA GLN A 872 6.21 0.92 -10.95
C GLN A 872 6.30 1.60 -12.33
N SER A 873 6.09 2.91 -12.39
CA SER A 873 6.16 3.69 -13.63
C SER A 873 7.24 4.78 -13.55
N LEU A 874 8.06 4.83 -14.60
CA LEU A 874 8.90 5.96 -14.96
C LEU A 874 8.36 6.62 -16.23
N THR A 875 8.44 7.94 -16.33
CA THR A 875 8.11 8.68 -17.57
C THR A 875 8.96 9.92 -17.69
N ILE A 876 9.42 10.23 -18.89
CA ILE A 876 10.09 11.51 -19.19
C ILE A 876 9.08 12.42 -19.89
N ALA A 877 8.87 13.62 -19.34
CA ALA A 877 7.98 14.63 -19.92
C ALA A 877 8.57 16.03 -19.77
N LYS A 878 7.99 17.00 -20.49
CA LYS A 878 8.40 18.40 -20.47
C LYS A 878 7.50 19.22 -19.55
N ALA A 879 8.10 20.16 -18.83
CA ALA A 879 7.44 21.08 -17.89
C ALA A 879 8.19 22.43 -17.85
N ASP A 880 7.69 23.40 -17.08
CA ASP A 880 8.46 24.55 -16.57
C ASP A 880 9.38 25.26 -17.59
N ASN A 881 8.80 25.72 -18.70
CA ASN A 881 9.47 26.29 -19.89
C ASN A 881 10.24 25.26 -20.72
N ASP A 882 9.56 24.17 -21.11
CA ASP A 882 10.04 23.12 -22.04
C ASP A 882 11.22 22.27 -21.53
N LYS A 883 11.61 22.45 -20.26
CA LYS A 883 12.60 21.62 -19.55
C LYS A 883 12.09 20.20 -19.39
N ARG A 884 12.98 19.21 -19.50
CA ARG A 884 12.63 17.81 -19.31
C ARG A 884 12.76 17.38 -17.85
N TYR A 885 11.87 16.50 -17.42
CA TYR A 885 11.84 15.91 -16.09
C TYR A 885 11.61 14.41 -16.21
N LEU A 886 12.30 13.64 -15.37
CA LEU A 886 11.99 12.24 -15.11
C LEU A 886 11.00 12.18 -13.94
N TYR A 887 9.86 11.55 -14.15
CA TYR A 887 8.82 11.31 -13.15
C TYR A 887 8.86 9.85 -12.69
N ALA A 888 8.67 9.63 -11.40
CA ALA A 888 8.58 8.30 -10.79
C ALA A 888 7.30 8.16 -9.97
N PHE A 889 6.50 7.14 -10.29
CA PHE A 889 5.31 6.76 -9.53
C PHE A 889 5.62 5.50 -8.74
N THR A 890 5.62 5.64 -7.42
CA THR A 890 6.09 4.60 -6.50
C THR A 890 4.94 3.88 -5.81
N HIS A 891 5.17 2.64 -5.42
CA HIS A 891 4.21 1.87 -4.64
C HIS A 891 4.57 1.97 -3.15
N GLY A 892 3.97 2.95 -2.47
CA GLY A 892 4.13 3.17 -1.02
C GLY A 892 4.80 4.49 -0.64
N ARG A 893 5.32 5.27 -1.60
CA ARG A 893 5.95 6.59 -1.33
C ARG A 893 5.39 7.72 -2.16
N SER A 894 4.26 7.50 -2.83
CA SER A 894 3.61 8.44 -3.76
C SER A 894 4.49 8.79 -4.98
N ALA A 895 4.30 9.96 -5.62
CA ALA A 895 5.03 10.35 -6.84
C ALA A 895 6.14 11.39 -6.60
N TYR A 896 7.16 11.38 -7.47
CA TYR A 896 8.31 12.30 -7.48
C TYR A 896 8.67 12.72 -8.91
N ARG A 897 9.45 13.81 -9.05
CA ARG A 897 10.14 14.18 -10.29
C ARG A 897 11.56 14.68 -10.02
N VAL A 898 12.46 14.52 -10.98
CA VAL A 898 13.79 15.15 -11.00
C VAL A 898 14.00 15.84 -12.35
N ALA A 899 14.67 17.00 -12.35
CA ALA A 899 15.00 17.71 -13.58
C ALA A 899 16.07 16.95 -14.37
N LEU A 900 15.86 16.81 -15.68
CA LEU A 900 16.88 16.36 -16.62
C LEU A 900 17.66 17.58 -17.13
N THR A 901 18.94 17.38 -17.41
CA THR A 901 19.79 18.36 -18.08
C THR A 901 19.71 18.15 -19.60
N ASP A 902 19.77 19.26 -20.34
CA ASP A 902 19.52 19.33 -21.79
C ASP A 902 20.81 19.53 -22.58
#